data_AF-A0A7X9GYA3-F1
#
_entry.id   AF-A0A7X9GYA3-F1
#
_cell.length_a   1.000
_cell.length_b   1.000
_cell.length_c   1.000
_cell.angle_alpha   90.00
_cell.angle_beta   90.00
_cell.angle_gamma   90.00
#
_symmetry.space_group_name_H-M   'P 1'
#
loop_
_entity.id
_entity.type
_entity.pdbx_description
1 polymer ?
#
loop_
_entity_poly.entity_id
_entity_poly.type
_entity_poly.pdbx_seq_one_letter_code
_entity_poly.pdbx_strand_id
1 'polypeptide(L)'
;MRSLSLLIMLLLTVCGMSAQQIKTMHENEYARQWEKVASLEKKSLPQSAAEEVNAILHLAVDEQNSPQVIKALIHLGKYDLARDAENDTLVFSRLQGMLEKSSDAVEKAVLHSMLGELYMQYYQNDQWQIRQRTELRGYIPSDMKEWTRNIFFDKVVEHMEASLADRKQLEAAIVSTYSAVVDEGKDSRQFYPTMYDFLALRAIEQYQQLESDEDLSRKLARRELTPASLFAPADAYIRLPIDPKEGEYNLMVHETRRKLMASLMERGLHQSLLLEELDKLESLAGFQQAYRSHALPSLEAMLDKWQGDPFSVEIIDRIAAVRQEEIYNLPAERDSLRDERTKELYLFLQKAIEDYPDYERIALLENRLRNLTTPQFSLSGNNTFPTDGVKKITVTFQNLRSLTARLYRIDSPVDVQMHQSGVRQTLQNRRSFVKEIPVNLPDTPPYQQGETAMELTLTEPGSYMLTFDSQPETNDSEQPAYFFTLSNLAVFSRVAGENLHHFFVVDRVTGKPVANAEIVLYKQTGNWRNSRFTETARVATNWEGLAVYRIGDNGNNIFYHAVRGTDNGSLLTRLNNYRYFTSAIDDEPRGQTDLFTDRSLYRPGQTVHYKAVLTHQADSKRSLATGSKTIVSLHDANGEKIASQEGVTNEFGSTTGAFVLPQGVLPGFFSLRTESGTVSFRVEEYKRPTFEVTFDPVEGSYRFGEEVTLRG
;
A
#
# COMPACT_ATOMS: atom_id res chain seq x y z
N MET A 1 -57.12 8.47 51.77
CA MET A 1 -56.62 8.31 50.38
C MET A 1 -55.51 9.30 50.00
N ARG A 2 -55.55 10.58 50.40
CA ARG A 2 -54.49 11.55 50.04
C ARG A 2 -53.11 11.34 50.72
N SER A 3 -53.04 10.70 51.90
CA SER A 3 -51.76 10.41 52.57
C SER A 3 -51.02 9.19 52.00
N LEU A 4 -51.73 8.25 51.39
CA LEU A 4 -51.14 7.02 50.81
C LEU A 4 -50.50 7.29 49.44
N SER A 5 -51.08 8.22 48.66
CA SER A 5 -50.55 8.63 47.35
C SER A 5 -49.24 9.42 47.46
N LEU A 6 -49.08 10.25 48.50
CA LEU A 6 -47.84 11.00 48.74
C LEU A 6 -46.69 10.10 49.22
N LEU A 7 -46.99 9.04 49.97
CA LEU A 7 -45.96 8.10 50.44
C LEU A 7 -45.41 7.23 49.29
N ILE A 8 -46.27 6.81 48.36
CA ILE A 8 -45.87 6.03 47.17
C ILE A 8 -45.09 6.89 46.17
N MET A 9 -45.45 8.16 46.00
CA MET A 9 -44.68 9.10 45.17
C MET A 9 -43.31 9.43 45.78
N LEU A 10 -43.21 9.57 47.11
CA LEU A 10 -41.94 9.79 47.82
C LEU A 10 -41.02 8.56 47.76
N LEU A 11 -41.59 7.34 47.88
CA LEU A 11 -40.86 6.07 47.75
C LEU A 11 -40.34 5.84 46.31
N LEU A 12 -41.10 6.21 45.28
CA LEU A 12 -40.65 6.14 43.88
C LEU A 12 -39.55 7.17 43.58
N THR A 13 -39.59 8.36 44.16
CA THR A 13 -38.50 9.36 44.02
C THR A 13 -37.25 9.02 44.81
N VAL A 14 -37.38 8.40 45.99
CA VAL A 14 -36.23 7.96 46.80
C VAL A 14 -35.56 6.72 46.21
N CYS A 15 -36.32 5.77 45.65
CA CYS A 15 -35.77 4.62 44.91
C CYS A 15 -35.09 5.04 43.59
N GLY A 16 -35.61 6.06 42.89
CA GLY A 16 -34.97 6.62 41.70
C GLY A 16 -33.64 7.32 42.00
N MET A 17 -33.57 8.08 43.09
CA MET A 17 -32.33 8.75 43.53
C MET A 17 -31.27 7.77 44.07
N SER A 18 -31.68 6.71 44.77
CA SER A 18 -30.75 5.68 45.25
C SER A 18 -30.19 4.81 44.12
N ALA A 19 -31.01 4.44 43.12
CA ALA A 19 -30.54 3.68 41.97
C ALA A 19 -29.55 4.48 41.11
N GLN A 20 -29.77 5.79 40.98
CA GLN A 20 -28.86 6.67 40.26
C GLN A 20 -27.55 6.89 41.02
N GLN A 21 -27.58 7.11 42.35
CA GLN A 21 -26.37 7.20 43.20
C GLN A 21 -25.55 5.90 43.23
N ILE A 22 -26.21 4.74 43.28
CA ILE A 22 -25.56 3.43 43.21
C ILE A 22 -24.86 3.27 41.85
N LYS A 23 -25.55 3.56 40.74
CA LYS A 23 -24.95 3.53 39.39
C LYS A 23 -23.72 4.43 39.25
N THR A 24 -23.76 5.66 39.76
CA THR A 24 -22.60 6.58 39.74
C THR A 24 -21.46 6.11 40.66
N MET A 25 -21.76 5.39 41.74
CA MET A 25 -20.74 4.84 42.65
C MET A 25 -20.03 3.63 42.01
N HIS A 26 -20.76 2.74 41.33
CA HIS A 26 -20.20 1.58 40.62
C HIS A 26 -19.38 2.00 39.37
N GLU A 27 -19.84 2.99 38.61
CA GLU A 27 -19.05 3.55 37.49
C GLU A 27 -17.69 4.11 37.96
N ASN A 28 -17.65 4.73 39.15
CA ASN A 28 -16.40 5.20 39.77
C ASN A 28 -15.50 4.06 40.27
N GLU A 29 -16.07 2.95 40.74
CA GLU A 29 -15.31 1.77 41.18
C GLU A 29 -14.66 1.05 40.00
N TYR A 30 -15.39 0.82 38.90
CA TYR A 30 -14.81 0.25 37.68
C TYR A 30 -13.71 1.14 37.11
N ALA A 31 -13.92 2.46 37.05
CA ALA A 31 -12.90 3.39 36.57
C ALA A 31 -11.59 3.26 37.37
N ARG A 32 -11.69 3.17 38.70
CA ARG A 32 -10.54 3.00 39.59
C ARG A 32 -9.83 1.65 39.39
N GLN A 33 -10.59 0.57 39.22
CA GLN A 33 -10.03 -0.76 38.96
C GLN A 33 -9.32 -0.81 37.60
N TRP A 34 -9.89 -0.19 36.57
CA TRP A 34 -9.25 -0.08 35.25
C TRP A 34 -8.01 0.81 35.24
N GLU A 35 -7.97 1.90 36.02
CA GLU A 35 -6.74 2.69 36.22
C GLU A 35 -5.63 1.84 36.87
N LYS A 36 -5.98 0.98 37.82
CA LYS A 36 -5.03 0.05 38.44
C LYS A 36 -4.52 -0.98 37.42
N VAL A 37 -5.40 -1.55 36.59
CA VAL A 37 -5.01 -2.43 35.47
C VAL A 37 -4.02 -1.71 34.55
N ALA A 38 -4.35 -0.50 34.08
CA ALA A 38 -3.49 0.29 33.20
C ALA A 38 -2.13 0.62 33.85
N SER A 39 -2.10 0.90 35.16
CA SER A 39 -0.85 1.09 35.89
C SER A 39 -0.01 -0.19 35.96
N LEU A 40 -0.61 -1.36 36.09
CA LEU A 40 0.09 -2.65 36.13
C LEU A 40 0.63 -3.02 34.75
N GLU A 41 -0.15 -2.79 33.69
CA GLU A 41 0.29 -2.97 32.29
C GLU A 41 1.49 -2.07 31.95
N LYS A 42 1.46 -0.80 32.37
CA LYS A 42 2.58 0.14 32.18
C LYS A 42 3.85 -0.28 32.91
N LYS A 43 3.72 -1.05 34.01
CA LYS A 43 4.83 -1.64 34.77
C LYS A 43 5.25 -3.01 34.22
N SER A 44 4.65 -3.49 33.13
CA SER A 44 4.89 -4.82 32.55
C SER A 44 4.62 -5.96 33.54
N LEU A 45 3.54 -5.85 34.33
CA LEU A 45 3.09 -6.86 35.30
C LEU A 45 1.79 -7.56 34.84
N PRO A 46 1.83 -8.42 33.80
CA PRO A 46 0.63 -8.99 33.19
C PRO A 46 -0.13 -9.96 34.10
N GLN A 47 0.53 -10.69 35.01
CA GLN A 47 -0.14 -11.60 35.95
C GLN A 47 -0.99 -10.83 36.97
N SER A 48 -0.40 -9.80 37.61
CA SER A 48 -1.14 -8.94 38.53
C SER A 48 -2.25 -8.16 37.83
N ALA A 49 -2.03 -7.75 36.58
CA ALA A 49 -3.07 -7.12 35.79
C ALA A 49 -4.22 -8.10 35.48
N ALA A 50 -3.91 -9.37 35.17
CA ALA A 50 -4.92 -10.41 34.95
C ALA A 50 -5.72 -10.74 36.23
N GLU A 51 -5.09 -10.75 37.40
CA GLU A 51 -5.78 -10.89 38.70
C GLU A 51 -6.79 -9.76 38.92
N GLU A 52 -6.39 -8.52 38.68
CA GLU A 52 -7.28 -7.36 38.81
C GLU A 52 -8.43 -7.41 37.81
N VAL A 53 -8.16 -7.81 36.56
CA VAL A 53 -9.21 -7.98 35.54
C VAL A 53 -10.17 -9.13 35.89
N ASN A 54 -9.71 -10.22 36.51
CA ASN A 54 -10.61 -11.27 37.01
C ASN A 54 -11.52 -10.74 38.13
N ALA A 55 -11.02 -9.86 39.00
CA ALA A 55 -11.85 -9.21 40.02
C ALA A 55 -12.92 -8.32 39.38
N ILE A 56 -12.55 -7.53 38.36
CA ILE A 56 -13.50 -6.74 37.56
C ILE A 56 -14.56 -7.65 36.91
N LEU A 57 -14.13 -8.77 36.33
CA LEU A 57 -15.01 -9.73 35.67
C LEU A 57 -16.04 -10.31 36.64
N HIS A 58 -15.61 -10.74 37.83
CA HIS A 58 -16.51 -11.27 38.86
C HIS A 58 -17.55 -10.23 39.27
N LEU A 59 -17.11 -8.99 39.55
CA LEU A 59 -18.01 -7.91 39.89
C LEU A 59 -19.01 -7.61 38.76
N ALA A 60 -18.54 -7.56 37.51
CA ALA A 60 -19.37 -7.28 36.34
C ALA A 60 -20.40 -8.38 36.06
N VAL A 61 -20.06 -9.65 36.31
CA VAL A 61 -21.02 -10.77 36.20
C VAL A 61 -22.09 -10.67 37.30
N ASP A 62 -21.69 -10.39 38.54
CA ASP A 62 -22.62 -10.25 39.67
C ASP A 62 -23.58 -9.06 39.48
N GLU A 63 -23.09 -7.96 38.90
CA GLU A 63 -23.87 -6.76 38.58
C GLU A 63 -24.65 -6.83 37.25
N GLN A 64 -24.49 -7.91 36.48
CA GLN A 64 -25.04 -8.05 35.11
C GLN A 64 -24.63 -6.90 34.19
N ASN A 65 -23.39 -6.42 34.33
CA ASN A 65 -22.83 -5.32 33.55
C ASN A 65 -22.09 -5.85 32.32
N SER A 66 -22.85 -6.27 31.30
CA SER A 66 -22.32 -6.89 30.08
C SER A 66 -21.17 -6.11 29.41
N PRO A 67 -21.20 -4.77 29.26
CA PRO A 67 -20.07 -4.03 28.72
C PRO A 67 -18.77 -4.25 29.52
N GLN A 68 -18.83 -4.26 30.85
CA GLN A 68 -17.65 -4.51 31.68
C GLN A 68 -17.20 -5.98 31.64
N VAL A 69 -18.14 -6.93 31.55
CA VAL A 69 -17.83 -8.35 31.34
C VAL A 69 -17.05 -8.53 30.03
N ILE A 70 -17.55 -7.96 28.94
CA ILE A 70 -16.91 -8.01 27.62
C ILE A 70 -15.50 -7.39 27.68
N LYS A 71 -15.37 -6.19 28.26
CA LYS A 71 -14.08 -5.51 28.42
C LYS A 71 -13.08 -6.38 29.18
N ALA A 72 -13.51 -6.97 30.29
CA ALA A 72 -12.66 -7.84 31.10
C ALA A 72 -12.18 -9.07 30.33
N LEU A 73 -13.05 -9.70 29.53
CA LEU A 73 -12.67 -10.87 28.74
C LEU A 73 -11.69 -10.56 27.61
N ILE A 74 -11.83 -9.40 26.95
CA ILE A 74 -10.85 -8.94 25.95
C ILE A 74 -9.46 -8.79 26.59
N HIS A 75 -9.38 -8.11 27.75
CA HIS A 75 -8.12 -7.97 28.48
C HIS A 75 -7.55 -9.30 28.95
N LEU A 76 -8.38 -10.23 29.45
CA LEU A 76 -7.92 -11.57 29.82
C LEU A 76 -7.40 -12.37 28.61
N GLY A 77 -8.08 -12.26 27.47
CA GLY A 77 -7.63 -12.86 26.20
C GLY A 77 -6.24 -12.38 25.81
N LYS A 78 -5.99 -11.06 25.90
CA LYS A 78 -4.67 -10.47 25.69
C LYS A 78 -3.60 -11.08 26.60
N TYR A 79 -3.89 -11.29 27.89
CA TYR A 79 -2.91 -11.87 28.82
C TYR A 79 -2.69 -13.36 28.59
N ASP A 80 -3.72 -14.10 28.18
CA ASP A 80 -3.59 -15.51 27.85
C ASP A 80 -2.71 -15.73 26.61
N LEU A 81 -2.91 -14.93 25.55
CA LEU A 81 -2.05 -14.93 24.36
C LEU A 81 -0.58 -14.61 24.69
N ALA A 82 -0.34 -13.69 25.62
CA ALA A 82 1.01 -13.36 26.07
C ALA A 82 1.69 -14.50 26.85
N ARG A 83 0.90 -15.39 27.47
CA ARG A 83 1.38 -16.52 28.26
C ARG A 83 1.58 -17.77 27.40
N ASP A 84 0.68 -18.00 26.46
CA ASP A 84 0.70 -19.15 25.56
C ASP A 84 0.21 -18.72 24.17
N ALA A 85 1.17 -18.39 23.30
CA ALA A 85 0.89 -17.94 21.94
C ALA A 85 0.25 -19.03 21.07
N GLU A 86 0.32 -20.31 21.47
CA GLU A 86 -0.29 -21.42 20.72
C GLU A 86 -1.77 -21.63 21.05
N ASN A 87 -2.27 -20.97 22.11
CA ASN A 87 -3.64 -21.11 22.61
C ASN A 87 -4.50 -19.87 22.30
N ASP A 88 -4.58 -19.55 21.02
CA ASP A 88 -5.30 -18.40 20.46
C ASP A 88 -6.83 -18.59 20.36
N THR A 89 -7.34 -19.78 20.67
CA THR A 89 -8.77 -20.11 20.55
C THR A 89 -9.59 -19.88 21.83
N LEU A 90 -8.95 -19.64 22.99
CA LEU A 90 -9.65 -19.48 24.28
C LEU A 90 -10.67 -18.34 24.31
N VAL A 91 -10.38 -17.24 23.60
CA VAL A 91 -11.28 -16.08 23.53
C VAL A 91 -12.59 -16.47 22.84
N PHE A 92 -12.53 -17.30 21.79
CA PHE A 92 -13.73 -17.81 21.11
C PHE A 92 -14.61 -18.60 22.06
N SER A 93 -14.04 -19.57 22.80
CA SER A 93 -14.82 -20.38 23.74
C SER A 93 -15.46 -19.56 24.85
N ARG A 94 -14.78 -18.52 25.36
CA ARG A 94 -15.33 -17.62 26.39
C ARG A 94 -16.50 -16.80 25.86
N LEU A 95 -16.36 -16.20 24.68
CA LEU A 95 -17.43 -15.39 24.07
C LEU A 95 -18.61 -16.25 23.64
N GLN A 96 -18.36 -17.45 23.09
CA GLN A 96 -19.42 -18.43 22.79
C GLN A 96 -20.17 -18.85 24.06
N GLY A 97 -19.44 -19.14 25.15
CA GLY A 97 -20.05 -19.49 26.43
C GLY A 97 -20.88 -18.35 27.05
N MET A 98 -20.51 -17.09 26.83
CA MET A 98 -21.36 -15.95 27.18
C MET A 98 -22.60 -15.87 26.30
N LEU A 99 -22.41 -16.03 24.99
CA LEU A 99 -23.47 -15.93 23.99
C LEU A 99 -24.59 -16.95 24.27
N GLU A 100 -24.21 -18.18 24.64
CA GLU A 100 -25.14 -19.26 24.99
C GLU A 100 -25.93 -18.97 26.29
N LYS A 101 -25.32 -18.28 27.25
CA LYS A 101 -25.93 -17.97 28.56
C LYS A 101 -26.76 -16.70 28.56
N SER A 102 -26.46 -15.76 27.68
CA SER A 102 -27.16 -14.48 27.63
C SER A 102 -28.61 -14.65 27.17
N SER A 103 -29.52 -13.91 27.78
CA SER A 103 -30.91 -13.76 27.33
C SER A 103 -31.18 -12.37 26.75
N ASP A 104 -30.22 -11.45 26.82
CA ASP A 104 -30.33 -10.09 26.31
C ASP A 104 -29.98 -10.05 24.81
N ALA A 105 -30.89 -9.53 23.99
CA ALA A 105 -30.70 -9.52 22.54
C ALA A 105 -29.58 -8.56 22.10
N VAL A 106 -29.39 -7.44 22.81
CA VAL A 106 -28.35 -6.45 22.52
C VAL A 106 -26.98 -7.03 22.86
N GLU A 107 -26.86 -7.68 24.02
CA GLU A 107 -25.64 -8.40 24.40
C GLU A 107 -25.30 -9.49 23.40
N LYS A 108 -26.27 -10.33 23.02
CA LYS A 108 -26.08 -11.35 21.99
C LYS A 108 -25.60 -10.77 20.69
N ALA A 109 -26.19 -9.68 20.24
CA ALA A 109 -25.83 -9.01 19.01
C ALA A 109 -24.38 -8.51 19.03
N VAL A 110 -23.95 -7.87 20.13
CA VAL A 110 -22.56 -7.44 20.33
C VAL A 110 -21.61 -8.63 20.33
N LEU A 111 -21.93 -9.70 21.06
CA LEU A 111 -21.11 -10.92 21.11
C LEU A 111 -20.98 -11.59 19.74
N HIS A 112 -22.06 -11.65 18.96
CA HIS A 112 -22.03 -12.13 17.58
C HIS A 112 -21.11 -11.25 16.71
N SER A 113 -21.23 -9.92 16.76
CA SER A 113 -20.35 -9.02 16.01
C SER A 113 -18.88 -9.20 16.37
N MET A 114 -18.56 -9.37 17.66
CA MET A 114 -17.19 -9.65 18.10
C MET A 114 -16.67 -11.00 17.61
N LEU A 115 -17.49 -12.06 17.68
CA LEU A 115 -17.11 -13.39 17.20
C LEU A 115 -16.81 -13.39 15.70
N GLY A 116 -17.64 -12.72 14.89
CA GLY A 116 -17.38 -12.61 13.45
C GLY A 116 -16.08 -11.85 13.14
N GLU A 117 -15.80 -10.77 13.86
CA GLU A 117 -14.50 -10.06 13.72
C GLU A 117 -13.32 -10.96 14.12
N LEU A 118 -13.43 -11.71 15.21
CA LEU A 118 -12.38 -12.63 15.65
C LEU A 118 -12.11 -13.74 14.62
N TYR A 119 -13.16 -14.31 14.01
CA TYR A 119 -12.97 -15.27 12.93
C TYR A 119 -12.24 -14.65 11.73
N MET A 120 -12.56 -13.40 11.40
CA MET A 120 -11.89 -12.68 10.31
C MET A 120 -10.41 -12.40 10.64
N GLN A 121 -10.11 -11.93 11.86
CA GLN A 121 -8.75 -11.69 12.31
C GLN A 121 -7.91 -12.97 12.32
N TYR A 122 -8.50 -14.09 12.79
CA TYR A 122 -7.83 -15.40 12.75
C TYR A 122 -7.48 -15.79 11.31
N TYR A 123 -8.43 -15.66 10.38
CA TYR A 123 -8.18 -15.92 8.96
C TYR A 123 -7.06 -15.03 8.41
N GLN A 124 -7.05 -13.73 8.73
CA GLN A 124 -6.06 -12.77 8.20
C GLN A 124 -4.64 -13.06 8.67
N ASN A 125 -4.47 -13.52 9.91
CA ASN A 125 -3.17 -13.85 10.48
C ASN A 125 -2.48 -14.98 9.70
N ASP A 126 -3.24 -16.01 9.30
CA ASP A 126 -2.72 -17.19 8.59
C ASP A 126 -3.19 -17.30 7.13
N GLN A 127 -3.63 -16.18 6.55
CA GLN A 127 -4.29 -16.17 5.23
C GLN A 127 -3.46 -16.84 4.13
N TRP A 128 -2.14 -16.67 4.16
CA TRP A 128 -1.23 -17.23 3.16
C TRP A 128 -1.27 -18.76 3.16
N GLN A 129 -1.39 -19.39 4.33
CA GLN A 129 -1.50 -20.84 4.45
C GLN A 129 -2.93 -21.29 4.17
N ILE A 130 -3.94 -20.57 4.68
CA ILE A 130 -5.35 -20.96 4.53
C ILE A 130 -5.78 -20.91 3.06
N ARG A 131 -5.31 -19.92 2.28
CA ARG A 131 -5.58 -19.81 0.82
C ARG A 131 -5.01 -20.98 0.00
N GLN A 132 -4.05 -21.71 0.54
CA GLN A 132 -3.47 -22.89 -0.14
C GLN A 132 -4.30 -24.16 0.09
N ARG A 133 -5.31 -24.13 0.98
CA ARG A 133 -6.13 -25.29 1.30
C ARG A 133 -7.28 -25.44 0.31
N THR A 134 -7.56 -26.67 -0.09
CA THR A 134 -8.75 -27.01 -0.90
C THR A 134 -10.02 -26.77 -0.09
N GLU A 135 -10.97 -25.99 -0.60
CA GLU A 135 -12.25 -25.70 0.06
C GLU A 135 -12.99 -26.98 0.48
N LEU A 136 -13.39 -27.04 1.75
CA LEU A 136 -14.23 -28.11 2.28
C LEU A 136 -15.70 -27.70 2.20
N ARG A 137 -16.57 -28.60 1.74
CA ARG A 137 -18.01 -28.34 1.63
C ARG A 137 -18.81 -29.42 2.35
N GLY A 138 -19.86 -29.02 3.07
CA GLY A 138 -20.76 -29.93 3.80
C GLY A 138 -20.18 -30.56 5.07
N TYR A 139 -18.96 -30.18 5.46
CA TYR A 139 -18.31 -30.64 6.69
C TYR A 139 -17.42 -29.52 7.24
N ILE A 140 -17.50 -29.26 8.55
CA ILE A 140 -16.66 -28.30 9.26
C ILE A 140 -15.80 -29.09 10.26
N PRO A 141 -14.46 -29.10 10.11
CA PRO A 141 -13.56 -29.71 11.08
C PRO A 141 -13.75 -29.14 12.49
N SER A 142 -13.52 -29.95 13.52
CA SER A 142 -13.60 -29.48 14.91
C SER A 142 -12.47 -28.55 15.28
N ASP A 143 -11.27 -28.75 14.71
CA ASP A 143 -10.13 -27.87 14.91
C ASP A 143 -10.17 -26.72 13.88
N MET A 144 -10.22 -25.48 14.39
CA MET A 144 -10.21 -24.29 13.55
C MET A 144 -8.91 -24.15 12.75
N LYS A 145 -7.81 -24.77 13.20
CA LYS A 145 -6.55 -24.84 12.45
C LYS A 145 -6.70 -25.60 11.14
N GLU A 146 -7.71 -26.44 10.98
CA GLU A 146 -7.99 -27.20 9.75
C GLU A 146 -9.01 -26.50 8.83
N TRP A 147 -9.59 -25.36 9.25
CA TRP A 147 -10.63 -24.70 8.49
C TRP A 147 -10.12 -24.14 7.16
N THR A 148 -11.00 -24.17 6.17
CA THR A 148 -10.74 -23.61 4.84
C THR A 148 -11.32 -22.21 4.74
N ARG A 149 -10.87 -21.43 3.74
CA ARG A 149 -11.28 -20.02 3.55
C ARG A 149 -12.80 -19.85 3.59
N ASN A 150 -13.54 -20.69 2.86
CA ASN A 150 -15.00 -20.59 2.79
C ASN A 150 -15.65 -20.82 4.17
N ILE A 151 -15.14 -21.73 5.00
CA ILE A 151 -15.68 -21.94 6.36
C ILE A 151 -15.51 -20.68 7.21
N PHE A 152 -14.34 -20.04 7.16
CA PHE A 152 -14.13 -18.77 7.88
C PHE A 152 -15.11 -17.71 7.39
N PHE A 153 -15.26 -17.55 6.08
CA PHE A 153 -16.15 -16.55 5.50
C PHE A 153 -17.62 -16.82 5.84
N ASP A 154 -18.06 -18.08 5.79
CA ASP A 154 -19.41 -18.48 6.20
C ASP A 154 -19.65 -18.19 7.69
N LYS A 155 -18.66 -18.42 8.55
CA LYS A 155 -18.74 -18.08 9.98
C LYS A 155 -18.78 -16.58 10.22
N VAL A 156 -17.99 -15.79 9.50
CA VAL A 156 -18.08 -14.33 9.55
C VAL A 156 -19.49 -13.89 9.14
N VAL A 157 -20.04 -14.42 8.05
CA VAL A 157 -21.41 -14.10 7.60
C VAL A 157 -22.46 -14.48 8.64
N GLU A 158 -22.43 -15.72 9.12
CA GLU A 158 -23.36 -16.24 10.14
C GLU A 158 -23.41 -15.31 11.37
N HIS A 159 -22.24 -14.97 11.90
CA HIS A 159 -22.15 -14.11 13.08
C HIS A 159 -22.55 -12.66 12.79
N MET A 160 -22.17 -12.09 11.66
CA MET A 160 -22.58 -10.73 11.30
C MET A 160 -24.09 -10.62 11.05
N GLU A 161 -24.72 -11.61 10.40
CA GLU A 161 -26.16 -11.62 10.21
C GLU A 161 -26.91 -11.80 11.54
N ALA A 162 -26.44 -12.70 12.41
CA ALA A 162 -27.00 -12.89 13.74
C ALA A 162 -26.89 -11.63 14.60
N SER A 163 -25.83 -10.82 14.41
CA SER A 163 -25.69 -9.53 15.10
C SER A 163 -26.74 -8.49 14.72
N LEU A 164 -27.46 -8.70 13.60
CA LEU A 164 -28.47 -7.78 13.08
C LEU A 164 -29.90 -8.34 13.14
N ALA A 165 -30.08 -9.55 13.68
CA ALA A 165 -31.34 -10.29 13.62
C ALA A 165 -32.48 -9.59 14.39
N ASP A 166 -32.22 -9.13 15.61
CA ASP A 166 -33.22 -8.49 16.50
C ASP A 166 -33.39 -6.98 16.26
N ARG A 167 -33.54 -6.59 14.98
CA ARG A 167 -33.58 -5.18 14.52
C ARG A 167 -34.37 -4.24 15.45
N LYS A 168 -35.59 -4.60 15.84
CA LYS A 168 -36.45 -3.75 16.69
C LYS A 168 -35.84 -3.44 18.06
N GLN A 169 -35.20 -4.42 18.70
CA GLN A 169 -34.56 -4.20 20.00
C GLN A 169 -33.27 -3.38 19.84
N LEU A 170 -32.52 -3.64 18.77
CA LEU A 170 -31.28 -2.93 18.47
C LEU A 170 -31.51 -1.46 18.08
N GLU A 171 -32.60 -1.14 17.40
CA GLU A 171 -33.03 0.24 17.10
C GLU A 171 -33.49 1.00 18.37
N ALA A 172 -33.93 0.28 19.41
CA ALA A 172 -34.31 0.87 20.70
C ALA A 172 -33.12 1.04 21.65
N ALA A 173 -32.06 0.25 21.46
CA ALA A 173 -30.84 0.33 22.26
C ALA A 173 -29.92 1.44 21.75
N ILE A 174 -29.41 2.27 22.66
CA ILE A 174 -28.43 3.32 22.34
C ILE A 174 -27.01 2.78 22.46
N VAL A 175 -26.11 3.18 21.57
CA VAL A 175 -24.71 2.71 21.58
C VAL A 175 -24.00 3.06 22.88
N SER A 176 -24.33 4.21 23.49
CA SER A 176 -23.60 4.74 24.64
C SER A 176 -23.73 3.94 25.93
N THR A 177 -24.69 3.00 26.01
CA THR A 177 -24.74 2.03 27.11
C THR A 177 -23.59 1.03 27.07
N TYR A 178 -22.90 0.90 25.92
CA TYR A 178 -21.73 0.05 25.71
C TYR A 178 -20.41 0.82 25.63
N SER A 179 -20.37 2.08 26.08
CA SER A 179 -19.16 2.95 26.08
C SER A 179 -17.93 2.37 26.80
N ALA A 180 -18.09 1.32 27.63
CA ALA A 180 -16.96 0.60 28.19
C ALA A 180 -16.12 -0.16 27.14
N VAL A 181 -16.74 -0.55 26.03
CA VAL A 181 -16.16 -1.40 24.96
C VAL A 181 -16.29 -0.79 23.56
N VAL A 182 -16.94 0.36 23.44
CA VAL A 182 -17.09 1.10 22.20
C VAL A 182 -16.40 2.45 22.32
N ASP A 183 -15.48 2.73 21.40
CA ASP A 183 -14.88 4.05 21.27
C ASP A 183 -15.87 5.01 20.58
N GLU A 184 -16.46 5.91 21.36
CA GLU A 184 -17.40 6.89 20.82
C GLU A 184 -16.68 8.01 20.07
N GLY A 185 -16.96 8.13 18.77
CA GLY A 185 -16.63 9.32 18.00
C GLY A 185 -17.39 10.54 18.52
N LYS A 186 -16.86 11.75 18.26
CA LYS A 186 -17.48 13.01 18.71
C LYS A 186 -18.92 13.14 18.20
N ASP A 187 -19.14 12.76 16.94
CA ASP A 187 -20.39 12.99 16.21
C ASP A 187 -21.17 11.69 15.95
N SER A 188 -20.58 10.52 16.26
CA SER A 188 -21.23 9.22 16.02
C SER A 188 -22.55 9.09 16.78
N ARG A 189 -22.65 9.71 17.96
CA ARG A 189 -23.88 9.76 18.76
C ARG A 189 -25.01 10.58 18.12
N GLN A 190 -24.67 11.51 17.24
CA GLN A 190 -25.65 12.30 16.50
C GLN A 190 -26.16 11.52 15.28
N PHE A 191 -25.26 10.92 14.50
CA PHE A 191 -25.62 10.31 13.22
C PHE A 191 -25.98 8.82 13.33
N TYR A 192 -25.38 8.07 14.24
CA TYR A 192 -25.61 6.62 14.38
C TYR A 192 -25.89 6.26 15.85
N PRO A 193 -27.00 6.77 16.44
CA PRO A 193 -27.23 6.67 17.87
C PRO A 193 -27.59 5.26 18.36
N THR A 194 -28.09 4.38 17.47
CA THR A 194 -28.64 3.07 17.87
C THR A 194 -27.64 1.94 17.70
N MET A 195 -27.82 0.87 18.47
CA MET A 195 -26.99 -0.33 18.34
C MET A 195 -27.16 -0.98 16.97
N TYR A 196 -28.34 -0.89 16.35
CA TYR A 196 -28.54 -1.37 14.98
C TYR A 196 -27.64 -0.66 13.98
N ASP A 197 -27.53 0.67 14.08
CA ASP A 197 -26.69 1.48 13.21
C ASP A 197 -25.21 1.07 13.32
N PHE A 198 -24.71 1.03 14.56
CA PHE A 198 -23.34 0.66 14.87
C PHE A 198 -22.99 -0.75 14.39
N LEU A 199 -23.83 -1.74 14.66
CA LEU A 199 -23.58 -3.12 14.26
C LEU A 199 -23.70 -3.31 12.75
N ALA A 200 -24.60 -2.59 12.06
CA ALA A 200 -24.72 -2.66 10.62
C ALA A 200 -23.48 -2.10 9.91
N LEU A 201 -22.94 -0.99 10.40
CA LEU A 201 -21.67 -0.43 9.92
C LEU A 201 -20.50 -1.38 10.14
N ARG A 202 -20.43 -2.01 11.32
CA ARG A 202 -19.42 -3.05 11.59
C ARG A 202 -19.57 -4.25 10.66
N ALA A 203 -20.79 -4.72 10.42
CA ALA A 203 -21.03 -5.82 9.49
C ALA A 203 -20.56 -5.46 8.07
N ILE A 204 -20.84 -4.23 7.60
CA ILE A 204 -20.34 -3.73 6.31
C ILE A 204 -18.80 -3.77 6.26
N GLU A 205 -18.12 -3.25 7.28
CA GLU A 205 -16.66 -3.26 7.39
C GLU A 205 -16.09 -4.68 7.36
N GLN A 206 -16.70 -5.63 8.05
CA GLN A 206 -16.25 -7.02 8.03
C GLN A 206 -16.48 -7.67 6.66
N TYR A 207 -17.63 -7.42 6.03
CA TYR A 207 -17.95 -7.95 4.70
C TYR A 207 -17.03 -7.39 3.60
N GLN A 208 -16.55 -6.16 3.72
CA GLN A 208 -15.59 -5.58 2.77
C GLN A 208 -14.25 -6.32 2.73
N GLN A 209 -13.91 -7.03 3.80
CA GLN A 209 -12.66 -7.80 3.90
C GLN A 209 -12.80 -9.22 3.32
N LEU A 210 -14.03 -9.66 3.00
CA LEU A 210 -14.28 -10.97 2.40
C LEU A 210 -13.98 -10.93 0.90
N GLU A 211 -12.81 -11.41 0.53
CA GLU A 211 -12.42 -11.54 -0.87
C GLU A 211 -13.38 -12.49 -1.62
N SER A 212 -13.66 -12.19 -2.89
CA SER A 212 -14.48 -13.05 -3.74
C SER A 212 -13.79 -13.35 -5.06
N ASP A 213 -13.74 -14.63 -5.43
CA ASP A 213 -13.15 -15.08 -6.68
C ASP A 213 -14.02 -14.74 -7.91
N GLU A 214 -15.33 -14.50 -7.70
CA GLU A 214 -16.28 -14.22 -8.77
C GLU A 214 -16.61 -12.71 -8.86
N ASP A 215 -16.44 -12.18 -10.07
CA ASP A 215 -16.76 -10.80 -10.46
C ASP A 215 -18.19 -10.43 -10.06
N LEU A 216 -18.30 -9.38 -9.23
CA LEU A 216 -19.55 -8.82 -8.75
C LEU A 216 -20.51 -8.46 -9.90
N SER A 217 -19.99 -8.03 -11.04
CA SER A 217 -20.79 -7.71 -12.25
C SER A 217 -21.60 -8.91 -12.74
N ARG A 218 -21.06 -10.12 -12.65
CA ARG A 218 -21.77 -11.34 -13.04
C ARG A 218 -22.87 -11.69 -12.04
N LYS A 219 -22.61 -11.52 -10.75
CA LYS A 219 -23.59 -11.76 -9.68
C LYS A 219 -24.76 -10.77 -9.73
N LEU A 220 -24.49 -9.52 -10.09
CA LEU A 220 -25.51 -8.51 -10.35
C LEU A 220 -26.34 -8.87 -11.59
N ALA A 221 -25.70 -9.31 -12.69
CA ALA A 221 -26.40 -9.68 -13.91
C ALA A 221 -27.41 -10.83 -13.71
N ARG A 222 -27.13 -11.79 -12.82
CA ARG A 222 -28.07 -12.87 -12.44
C ARG A 222 -29.38 -12.35 -11.80
N ARG A 223 -29.39 -11.09 -11.37
CA ARG A 223 -30.52 -10.38 -10.76
C ARG A 223 -31.05 -9.25 -11.64
N GLU A 224 -30.69 -9.25 -12.92
CA GLU A 224 -31.03 -8.19 -13.87
C GLU A 224 -30.50 -6.80 -13.45
N LEU A 225 -29.43 -6.78 -12.64
CA LEU A 225 -28.75 -5.58 -12.20
C LEU A 225 -27.45 -5.37 -12.96
N THR A 226 -27.05 -4.10 -13.06
CA THR A 226 -25.74 -3.71 -13.58
C THR A 226 -24.97 -2.99 -12.48
N PRO A 227 -23.64 -2.82 -12.58
CA PRO A 227 -22.90 -1.97 -11.65
C PRO A 227 -23.48 -0.55 -11.54
N ALA A 228 -24.04 0.00 -12.63
CA ALA A 228 -24.71 1.30 -12.63
C ALA A 228 -25.94 1.35 -11.71
N SER A 229 -26.64 0.23 -11.51
CA SER A 229 -27.80 0.12 -10.61
C SER A 229 -27.43 0.46 -9.15
N LEU A 230 -26.18 0.27 -8.74
CA LEU A 230 -25.71 0.55 -7.38
C LEU A 230 -25.54 2.05 -7.09
N PHE A 231 -25.51 2.90 -8.12
CA PHE A 231 -25.42 4.36 -8.01
C PHE A 231 -26.78 5.04 -7.80
N ALA A 232 -27.86 4.25 -7.75
CA ALA A 232 -29.22 4.75 -7.53
C ALA A 232 -29.34 5.52 -6.19
N PRO A 233 -30.21 6.55 -6.12
CA PRO A 233 -30.50 7.27 -4.88
C PRO A 233 -31.14 6.34 -3.83
N ALA A 234 -31.09 6.70 -2.54
CA ALA A 234 -31.54 5.81 -1.45
C ALA A 234 -32.91 5.16 -1.69
N ASP A 235 -33.91 5.94 -2.11
CA ASP A 235 -35.30 5.50 -2.28
C ASP A 235 -35.46 4.41 -3.34
N ALA A 236 -34.58 4.39 -4.35
CA ALA A 236 -34.48 3.35 -5.36
C ALA A 236 -33.54 2.22 -4.93
N TYR A 237 -32.40 2.54 -4.32
CA TYR A 237 -31.40 1.57 -3.87
C TYR A 237 -31.98 0.56 -2.88
N ILE A 238 -32.81 1.01 -1.93
CA ILE A 238 -33.43 0.12 -0.93
C ILE A 238 -34.36 -0.95 -1.54
N ARG A 239 -34.80 -0.76 -2.79
CA ARG A 239 -35.71 -1.66 -3.53
C ARG A 239 -34.98 -2.64 -4.44
N LEU A 240 -33.67 -2.58 -4.53
CA LEU A 240 -32.89 -3.48 -5.38
C LEU A 240 -33.00 -4.93 -4.87
N PRO A 241 -33.22 -5.92 -5.76
CA PRO A 241 -33.33 -7.33 -5.40
C PRO A 241 -31.94 -7.97 -5.20
N ILE A 242 -31.20 -7.53 -4.17
CA ILE A 242 -29.82 -7.99 -3.93
C ILE A 242 -29.79 -9.43 -3.42
N ASP A 243 -30.57 -9.78 -2.38
CA ASP A 243 -30.78 -11.14 -1.85
C ASP A 243 -29.58 -12.10 -2.02
N PRO A 244 -28.46 -11.90 -1.30
CA PRO A 244 -27.24 -12.69 -1.45
C PRO A 244 -27.48 -14.17 -1.17
N LYS A 245 -26.89 -15.05 -1.99
CA LYS A 245 -26.87 -16.50 -1.74
C LYS A 245 -25.62 -16.91 -0.98
N GLU A 246 -25.62 -18.13 -0.44
CA GLU A 246 -24.44 -18.75 0.18
C GLU A 246 -23.21 -18.65 -0.74
N GLY A 247 -22.09 -18.15 -0.21
CA GLY A 247 -20.86 -17.88 -0.96
C GLY A 247 -20.83 -16.56 -1.75
N GLU A 248 -21.91 -15.79 -1.80
CA GLU A 248 -21.94 -14.47 -2.47
C GLU A 248 -21.53 -13.31 -1.54
N TYR A 249 -20.39 -13.46 -0.86
CA TYR A 249 -19.92 -12.55 0.19
C TYR A 249 -19.86 -11.06 -0.21
N ASN A 250 -19.45 -10.75 -1.45
CA ASN A 250 -19.39 -9.38 -1.96
C ASN A 250 -20.77 -8.70 -2.10
N LEU A 251 -21.87 -9.46 -2.17
CA LEU A 251 -23.22 -8.89 -2.13
C LEU A 251 -23.69 -8.56 -0.71
N MET A 252 -23.07 -9.13 0.33
CA MET A 252 -23.44 -8.88 1.73
C MET A 252 -23.25 -7.41 2.12
N VAL A 253 -22.21 -6.75 1.61
CA VAL A 253 -21.98 -5.30 1.78
C VAL A 253 -23.19 -4.52 1.28
N HIS A 254 -23.66 -4.84 0.07
CA HIS A 254 -24.73 -4.09 -0.59
C HIS A 254 -26.09 -4.36 0.06
N GLU A 255 -26.36 -5.60 0.45
CA GLU A 255 -27.59 -5.98 1.15
C GLU A 255 -27.68 -5.37 2.56
N THR A 256 -26.55 -5.36 3.29
CA THR A 256 -26.51 -4.77 4.63
C THR A 256 -26.70 -3.25 4.57
N ARG A 257 -26.05 -2.57 3.62
CA ARG A 257 -26.32 -1.15 3.34
C ARG A 257 -27.77 -0.91 2.96
N ARG A 258 -28.36 -1.77 2.13
CA ARG A 258 -29.77 -1.66 1.74
C ARG A 258 -30.69 -1.69 2.96
N LYS A 259 -30.46 -2.63 3.89
CA LYS A 259 -31.21 -2.76 5.16
C LYS A 259 -30.98 -1.56 6.09
N LEU A 260 -29.73 -1.12 6.25
CA LEU A 260 -29.38 0.04 7.07
C LEU A 260 -30.06 1.32 6.55
N MET A 261 -29.93 1.60 5.25
CA MET A 261 -30.54 2.77 4.62
C MET A 261 -32.08 2.74 4.73
N ALA A 262 -32.70 1.57 4.58
CA ALA A 262 -34.14 1.42 4.81
C ALA A 262 -34.52 1.78 6.26
N SER A 263 -33.75 1.31 7.26
CA SER A 263 -33.96 1.65 8.66
C SER A 263 -33.78 3.14 8.96
N LEU A 264 -32.71 3.76 8.44
CA LEU A 264 -32.46 5.19 8.61
C LEU A 264 -33.60 6.03 8.01
N MET A 265 -34.08 5.64 6.83
CA MET A 265 -35.20 6.30 6.15
C MET A 265 -36.52 6.15 6.94
N GLU A 266 -36.84 4.96 7.45
CA GLU A 266 -38.03 4.69 8.26
C GLU A 266 -38.04 5.48 9.57
N ARG A 267 -36.86 5.71 10.17
CA ARG A 267 -36.69 6.50 11.41
C ARG A 267 -36.54 8.01 11.18
N GLY A 268 -36.54 8.48 9.92
CA GLY A 268 -36.38 9.91 9.59
C GLY A 268 -34.98 10.47 9.85
N LEU A 269 -33.95 9.61 9.89
CA LEU A 269 -32.56 10.01 10.11
C LEU A 269 -31.91 10.46 8.79
N HIS A 270 -32.37 11.59 8.27
CA HIS A 270 -31.99 12.08 6.94
C HIS A 270 -30.49 12.38 6.79
N GLN A 271 -29.84 12.94 7.81
CA GLN A 271 -28.40 13.23 7.79
C GLN A 271 -27.57 11.94 7.75
N SER A 272 -27.92 10.95 8.56
CA SER A 272 -27.29 9.63 8.58
C SER A 272 -27.47 8.90 7.24
N LEU A 273 -28.68 8.98 6.67
CA LEU A 273 -28.96 8.41 5.35
C LEU A 273 -28.10 9.07 4.26
N LEU A 274 -27.87 10.39 4.35
CA LEU A 274 -26.98 11.09 3.43
C LEU A 274 -25.54 10.60 3.55
N LEU A 275 -25.01 10.48 4.77
CA LEU A 275 -23.66 9.97 5.01
C LEU A 275 -23.50 8.55 4.44
N GLU A 276 -24.49 7.66 4.66
CA GLU A 276 -24.49 6.33 4.04
C GLU A 276 -24.55 6.36 2.51
N GLU A 277 -25.28 7.29 1.91
CA GLU A 277 -25.28 7.45 0.45
C GLU A 277 -23.91 7.91 -0.07
N LEU A 278 -23.24 8.83 0.63
CA LEU A 278 -21.90 9.31 0.25
C LEU A 278 -20.86 8.19 0.37
N ASP A 279 -20.88 7.41 1.46
CA ASP A 279 -19.97 6.28 1.68
C ASP A 279 -20.26 5.10 0.73
N LYS A 280 -21.53 4.91 0.38
CA LYS A 280 -21.92 3.98 -0.69
C LYS A 280 -21.29 4.38 -2.01
N LEU A 281 -21.39 5.65 -2.40
CA LEU A 281 -20.83 6.11 -3.67
C LEU A 281 -19.31 5.96 -3.69
N GLU A 282 -18.60 6.36 -2.63
CA GLU A 282 -17.14 6.21 -2.56
C GLU A 282 -16.70 4.74 -2.72
N SER A 283 -17.38 3.80 -2.06
CA SER A 283 -16.98 2.39 -2.17
C SER A 283 -17.16 1.82 -3.58
N LEU A 284 -17.91 2.49 -4.46
CA LEU A 284 -18.13 2.06 -5.85
C LEU A 284 -17.01 2.55 -6.80
N ALA A 285 -15.99 3.27 -6.30
CA ALA A 285 -14.84 3.71 -7.09
C ALA A 285 -14.11 2.57 -7.81
N GLY A 286 -14.17 1.35 -7.27
CA GLY A 286 -13.64 0.14 -7.93
C GLY A 286 -14.30 -0.17 -9.28
N PHE A 287 -15.54 0.28 -9.51
CA PHE A 287 -16.24 0.15 -10.79
C PHE A 287 -15.89 1.31 -11.73
N GLN A 288 -14.61 1.45 -12.09
CA GLN A 288 -14.05 2.63 -12.77
C GLN A 288 -14.95 3.22 -13.88
N GLN A 289 -15.45 2.37 -14.80
CA GLN A 289 -16.30 2.84 -15.90
C GLN A 289 -17.66 3.38 -15.41
N ALA A 290 -18.34 2.63 -14.55
CA ALA A 290 -19.63 3.04 -13.99
C ALA A 290 -19.46 4.28 -13.10
N TYR A 291 -18.42 4.30 -12.26
CA TYR A 291 -18.10 5.42 -11.38
C TYR A 291 -17.91 6.72 -12.15
N ARG A 292 -17.05 6.73 -13.17
CA ARG A 292 -16.85 7.90 -14.05
C ARG A 292 -18.14 8.39 -14.72
N SER A 293 -19.09 7.51 -14.94
CA SER A 293 -20.33 7.83 -15.67
C SER A 293 -21.48 8.26 -14.75
N HIS A 294 -21.45 7.84 -13.48
CA HIS A 294 -22.60 7.96 -12.58
C HIS A 294 -22.32 8.66 -11.24
N ALA A 295 -21.07 8.69 -10.76
CA ALA A 295 -20.76 9.26 -9.44
C ALA A 295 -21.08 10.76 -9.36
N LEU A 296 -20.54 11.57 -10.29
CA LEU A 296 -20.77 13.02 -10.29
C LEU A 296 -22.25 13.38 -10.52
N PRO A 297 -22.98 12.80 -11.50
CA PRO A 297 -24.41 13.05 -11.64
C PRO A 297 -25.24 12.67 -10.41
N SER A 298 -24.91 11.56 -9.73
CA SER A 298 -25.60 11.17 -8.49
C SER A 298 -25.35 12.17 -7.36
N LEU A 299 -24.11 12.68 -7.23
CA LEU A 299 -23.77 13.70 -6.23
C LEU A 299 -24.44 15.06 -6.54
N GLU A 300 -24.50 15.47 -7.81
CA GLU A 300 -25.17 16.71 -8.22
C GLU A 300 -26.67 16.66 -7.95
N ALA A 301 -27.33 15.54 -8.29
CA ALA A 301 -28.75 15.32 -7.97
C ALA A 301 -29.01 15.28 -6.45
N MET A 302 -28.03 14.83 -5.66
CA MET A 302 -28.08 14.85 -4.20
C MET A 302 -27.94 16.28 -3.67
N LEU A 303 -27.01 17.06 -4.22
CA LEU A 303 -26.83 18.46 -3.85
C LEU A 303 -28.08 19.30 -4.11
N ASP A 304 -28.77 19.06 -5.23
CA ASP A 304 -30.04 19.74 -5.56
C ASP A 304 -31.12 19.51 -4.49
N LYS A 305 -31.18 18.31 -3.90
CA LYS A 305 -32.14 17.99 -2.83
C LYS A 305 -31.80 18.65 -1.49
N TRP A 306 -30.52 18.89 -1.24
CA TRP A 306 -30.00 19.46 0.02
C TRP A 306 -29.65 20.94 -0.11
N GLN A 307 -30.06 21.60 -1.20
CA GLN A 307 -29.71 22.99 -1.46
C GLN A 307 -30.21 23.91 -0.33
N GLY A 308 -29.29 24.72 0.21
CA GLY A 308 -29.58 25.65 1.30
C GLY A 308 -29.48 25.04 2.71
N ASP A 309 -29.35 23.71 2.82
CA ASP A 309 -29.03 23.05 4.09
C ASP A 309 -27.51 23.09 4.32
N PRO A 310 -26.99 23.55 5.47
CA PRO A 310 -25.56 23.56 5.77
C PRO A 310 -24.89 22.17 5.65
N PHE A 311 -25.63 21.09 5.87
CA PHE A 311 -25.14 19.72 5.74
C PHE A 311 -24.81 19.34 4.28
N SER A 312 -25.25 20.15 3.30
CA SER A 312 -24.84 20.01 1.89
C SER A 312 -23.34 20.17 1.66
N VAL A 313 -22.60 20.75 2.62
CA VAL A 313 -21.12 20.80 2.59
C VAL A 313 -20.49 19.42 2.44
N GLU A 314 -21.08 18.37 3.03
CA GLU A 314 -20.60 16.98 2.89
C GLU A 314 -20.67 16.50 1.42
N ILE A 315 -21.72 16.91 0.70
CA ILE A 315 -21.93 16.58 -0.71
C ILE A 315 -20.95 17.39 -1.58
N ILE A 316 -20.82 18.69 -1.29
CA ILE A 316 -19.91 19.60 -1.99
C ILE A 316 -18.46 19.10 -1.88
N ASP A 317 -18.05 18.62 -0.71
CA ASP A 317 -16.73 18.03 -0.49
C ASP A 317 -16.50 16.83 -1.43
N ARG A 318 -17.51 15.96 -1.56
CA ARG A 318 -17.45 14.78 -2.43
C ARG A 318 -17.43 15.14 -3.91
N ILE A 319 -18.23 16.12 -4.34
CA ILE A 319 -18.21 16.66 -5.71
C ILE A 319 -16.81 17.23 -6.01
N ALA A 320 -16.26 18.00 -5.08
CA ALA A 320 -14.93 18.58 -5.23
C ALA A 320 -13.85 17.49 -5.35
N ALA A 321 -13.95 16.40 -4.60
CA ALA A 321 -13.05 15.25 -4.69
C ALA A 321 -13.08 14.62 -6.09
N VAL A 322 -14.27 14.33 -6.62
CA VAL A 322 -14.43 13.71 -7.95
C VAL A 322 -13.89 14.64 -9.05
N ARG A 323 -14.24 15.94 -9.01
CA ARG A 323 -13.74 16.92 -10.00
C ARG A 323 -12.22 17.07 -9.93
N GLN A 324 -11.63 17.03 -8.73
CA GLN A 324 -10.17 17.09 -8.57
C GLN A 324 -9.47 15.86 -9.17
N GLU A 325 -10.04 14.68 -8.99
CA GLU A 325 -9.54 13.44 -9.62
C GLU A 325 -9.65 13.51 -11.16
N GLU A 326 -10.75 14.03 -11.70
CA GLU A 326 -10.92 14.24 -13.14
C GLU A 326 -9.87 15.20 -13.69
N ILE A 327 -9.59 16.32 -13.01
CA ILE A 327 -8.55 17.29 -13.36
C ILE A 327 -7.17 16.64 -13.38
N TYR A 328 -6.84 15.85 -12.35
CA TYR A 328 -5.56 15.15 -12.23
C TYR A 328 -5.35 14.15 -13.37
N ASN A 329 -6.41 13.44 -13.78
CA ASN A 329 -6.36 12.43 -14.83
C ASN A 329 -6.41 13.00 -16.26
N LEU A 330 -6.47 14.33 -16.45
CA LEU A 330 -6.43 14.94 -17.77
C LEU A 330 -5.05 14.80 -18.43
N PRO A 331 -4.97 14.37 -19.71
CA PRO A 331 -3.71 14.29 -20.46
C PRO A 331 -2.93 15.61 -20.45
N ALA A 332 -1.60 15.52 -20.49
CA ALA A 332 -0.71 16.69 -20.46
C ALA A 332 -1.00 17.70 -21.58
N GLU A 333 -1.48 17.24 -22.75
CA GLU A 333 -1.78 18.09 -23.90
C GLU A 333 -3.04 18.95 -23.74
N ARG A 334 -3.79 18.78 -22.64
CA ARG A 334 -5.05 19.48 -22.37
C ARG A 334 -4.92 20.57 -21.30
N ASP A 335 -3.80 21.28 -21.27
CA ASP A 335 -3.54 22.34 -20.28
C ASP A 335 -4.68 23.37 -20.18
N SER A 336 -5.19 23.88 -21.31
CA SER A 336 -6.29 24.87 -21.29
C SER A 336 -7.57 24.33 -20.66
N LEU A 337 -7.90 23.05 -20.88
CA LEU A 337 -9.05 22.41 -20.25
C LEU A 337 -8.79 22.19 -18.75
N ARG A 338 -7.57 21.82 -18.38
CA ARG A 338 -7.18 21.66 -16.96
C ARG A 338 -7.34 22.98 -16.21
N ASP A 339 -6.89 24.09 -16.80
CA ASP A 339 -7.02 25.43 -16.22
C ASP A 339 -8.48 25.86 -16.07
N GLU A 340 -9.32 25.59 -17.08
CA GLU A 340 -10.76 25.86 -17.03
C GLU A 340 -11.45 25.07 -15.91
N ARG A 341 -11.21 23.76 -15.83
CA ARG A 341 -11.80 22.90 -14.78
C ARG A 341 -11.29 23.25 -13.39
N THR A 342 -10.02 23.61 -13.26
CA THR A 342 -9.45 24.06 -11.98
C THR A 342 -10.08 25.39 -11.54
N LYS A 343 -10.32 26.31 -12.48
CA LYS A 343 -11.05 27.55 -12.20
C LYS A 343 -12.48 27.28 -11.74
N GLU A 344 -13.21 26.39 -12.42
CA GLU A 344 -14.57 26.00 -12.03
C GLU A 344 -14.60 25.44 -10.60
N LEU A 345 -13.68 24.53 -10.28
CA LEU A 345 -13.56 23.95 -8.95
C LEU A 345 -13.18 24.99 -7.88
N TYR A 346 -12.24 25.89 -8.20
CA TYR A 346 -11.83 26.98 -7.32
C TYR A 346 -13.02 27.88 -6.97
N LEU A 347 -13.78 28.33 -7.97
CA LEU A 347 -14.95 29.19 -7.75
C LEU A 347 -16.08 28.45 -7.03
N PHE A 348 -16.26 27.15 -7.32
CA PHE A 348 -17.23 26.30 -6.62
C PHE A 348 -16.93 26.20 -5.12
N LEU A 349 -15.66 25.97 -4.76
CA LEU A 349 -15.23 25.91 -3.37
C LEU A 349 -15.32 27.26 -2.66
N GLN A 350 -14.88 28.35 -3.31
CA GLN A 350 -15.00 29.69 -2.73
C GLN A 350 -16.45 30.04 -2.40
N LYS A 351 -17.36 29.83 -3.36
CA LYS A 351 -18.78 30.10 -3.17
C LYS A 351 -19.36 29.27 -2.02
N ALA A 352 -19.04 27.98 -1.96
CA ALA A 352 -19.55 27.12 -0.89
C ALA A 352 -19.04 27.54 0.51
N ILE A 353 -17.79 28.01 0.61
CA ILE A 353 -17.24 28.54 1.87
C ILE A 353 -17.94 29.85 2.26
N GLU A 354 -18.24 30.72 1.28
CA GLU A 354 -18.99 31.96 1.51
C GLU A 354 -20.46 31.72 1.91
N ASP A 355 -21.10 30.71 1.32
CA ASP A 355 -22.50 30.36 1.57
C ASP A 355 -22.69 29.66 2.95
N TYR A 356 -21.69 28.94 3.46
CA TYR A 356 -21.77 28.16 4.71
C TYR A 356 -20.60 28.35 5.70
N PRO A 357 -20.24 29.60 6.08
CA PRO A 357 -19.05 29.89 6.87
C PRO A 357 -19.08 29.32 8.29
N ASP A 358 -20.27 29.12 8.85
CA ASP A 358 -20.47 28.66 10.23
C ASP A 358 -20.67 27.13 10.34
N TYR A 359 -20.62 26.39 9.22
CA TYR A 359 -20.75 24.94 9.28
C TYR A 359 -19.53 24.31 9.98
N GLU A 360 -19.78 23.43 10.95
CA GLU A 360 -18.74 22.88 11.84
C GLU A 360 -17.58 22.18 11.12
N ARG A 361 -17.83 21.62 9.93
CA ARG A 361 -16.83 20.93 9.09
C ARG A 361 -16.46 21.72 7.84
N ILE A 362 -16.69 23.04 7.81
CA ILE A 362 -16.33 23.89 6.65
C ILE A 362 -14.84 23.84 6.31
N ALA A 363 -14.00 23.51 7.30
CA ALA A 363 -12.57 23.27 7.13
C ALA A 363 -12.24 22.22 6.06
N LEU A 364 -13.15 21.29 5.74
CA LEU A 364 -12.99 20.36 4.62
C LEU A 364 -12.79 21.11 3.29
N LEU A 365 -13.69 22.05 2.99
CA LEU A 365 -13.65 22.84 1.77
C LEU A 365 -12.50 23.85 1.80
N GLU A 366 -12.22 24.47 2.95
CA GLU A 366 -11.07 25.37 3.12
C GLU A 366 -9.75 24.64 2.85
N ASN A 367 -9.61 23.40 3.32
CA ASN A 367 -8.43 22.58 3.06
C ASN A 367 -8.30 22.21 1.58
N ARG A 368 -9.40 21.89 0.89
CA ARG A 368 -9.38 21.68 -0.57
C ARG A 368 -8.98 22.94 -1.33
N LEU A 369 -9.55 24.09 -0.97
CA LEU A 369 -9.22 25.37 -1.57
C LEU A 369 -7.74 25.73 -1.33
N ARG A 370 -7.24 25.48 -0.12
CA ARG A 370 -5.82 25.65 0.23
C ARG A 370 -4.94 24.74 -0.63
N ASN A 371 -5.30 23.48 -0.79
CA ASN A 371 -4.56 22.54 -1.64
C ASN A 371 -4.46 23.04 -3.08
N LEU A 372 -5.57 23.50 -3.66
CA LEU A 372 -5.60 24.10 -5.00
C LEU A 372 -4.80 25.39 -5.15
N THR A 373 -4.46 26.06 -4.05
CA THR A 373 -3.75 27.34 -4.06
C THR A 373 -2.43 27.30 -3.30
N THR A 374 -1.91 26.08 -3.06
CA THR A 374 -0.68 25.93 -2.27
C THR A 374 0.47 26.62 -2.99
N PRO A 375 1.16 27.57 -2.34
CA PRO A 375 2.37 28.17 -2.90
C PRO A 375 3.42 27.09 -3.15
N GLN A 376 3.87 26.95 -4.39
CA GLN A 376 4.88 25.98 -4.77
C GLN A 376 5.67 26.42 -6.00
N PHE A 377 6.87 25.89 -6.17
CA PHE A 377 7.63 25.98 -7.41
C PHE A 377 8.48 24.74 -7.61
N SER A 378 8.80 24.44 -8.87
CA SER A 378 9.76 23.42 -9.22
C SER A 378 10.67 23.90 -10.34
N LEU A 379 11.83 23.26 -10.44
CA LEU A 379 12.88 23.63 -11.39
C LEU A 379 13.12 22.46 -12.34
N SER A 380 13.23 22.77 -13.62
CA SER A 380 13.59 21.79 -14.64
C SER A 380 14.65 22.37 -15.59
N GLY A 381 15.58 21.53 -16.03
CA GLY A 381 16.69 21.94 -16.88
C GLY A 381 17.88 21.00 -16.79
N ASN A 382 18.91 21.31 -17.58
CA ASN A 382 20.15 20.53 -17.60
C ASN A 382 20.95 20.72 -16.30
N ASN A 383 21.52 19.64 -15.77
CA ASN A 383 22.42 19.70 -14.61
C ASN A 383 23.90 19.95 -15.00
N THR A 384 24.20 20.05 -16.29
CA THR A 384 25.55 20.32 -16.80
C THR A 384 25.48 21.27 -17.99
N PHE A 385 26.33 22.29 -17.99
CA PHE A 385 26.38 23.30 -19.03
C PHE A 385 27.81 23.49 -19.57
N PRO A 386 27.99 23.88 -20.84
CA PRO A 386 29.26 24.41 -21.32
C PRO A 386 29.60 25.71 -20.59
N THR A 387 30.86 26.11 -20.60
CA THR A 387 31.30 27.38 -19.98
C THR A 387 30.74 28.60 -20.72
N ASP A 388 30.69 28.55 -22.04
CA ASP A 388 30.13 29.63 -22.87
C ASP A 388 28.59 29.55 -23.00
N GLY A 389 27.96 30.69 -23.31
CA GLY A 389 26.52 30.80 -23.56
C GLY A 389 25.64 31.02 -22.32
N VAL A 390 24.34 31.24 -22.56
CA VAL A 390 23.34 31.46 -21.50
C VAL A 390 22.84 30.13 -20.96
N LYS A 391 22.75 30.00 -19.62
CA LYS A 391 22.23 28.79 -18.97
C LYS A 391 20.79 29.04 -18.60
N LYS A 392 19.89 28.31 -19.25
CA LYS A 392 18.44 28.44 -19.05
C LYS A 392 17.97 27.35 -18.09
N ILE A 393 17.28 27.76 -17.04
CA ILE A 393 16.62 26.88 -16.07
C ILE A 393 15.13 27.27 -16.07
N THR A 394 14.25 26.32 -16.35
CA THR A 394 12.81 26.54 -16.33
C THR A 394 12.32 26.50 -14.89
N VAL A 395 11.46 27.45 -14.54
CA VAL A 395 10.79 27.55 -13.26
C VAL A 395 9.31 27.41 -13.50
N THR A 396 8.71 26.36 -12.97
CA THR A 396 7.25 26.28 -12.86
C THR A 396 6.84 26.69 -11.46
N PHE A 397 5.76 27.44 -11.31
CA PHE A 397 5.34 28.00 -10.03
C PHE A 397 3.84 28.12 -9.92
N GLN A 398 3.34 28.28 -8.69
CA GLN A 398 1.93 28.49 -8.40
C GLN A 398 1.80 29.35 -7.14
N ASN A 399 0.88 30.31 -7.19
CA ASN A 399 0.57 31.23 -6.08
C ASN A 399 1.79 31.88 -5.40
N LEU A 400 2.80 32.27 -6.20
CA LEU A 400 3.98 33.00 -5.72
C LEU A 400 3.92 34.46 -6.15
N ARG A 401 4.22 35.36 -5.21
CA ARG A 401 4.38 36.80 -5.45
C ARG A 401 5.81 37.16 -5.79
N SER A 402 6.78 36.45 -5.22
CA SER A 402 8.20 36.64 -5.53
C SER A 402 8.99 35.37 -5.35
N LEU A 403 10.03 35.20 -6.17
CA LEU A 403 11.02 34.14 -6.04
C LEU A 403 12.41 34.73 -6.31
N THR A 404 13.32 34.59 -5.36
CA THR A 404 14.71 35.04 -5.51
C THR A 404 15.64 33.84 -5.37
N ALA A 405 16.53 33.66 -6.35
CA ALA A 405 17.54 32.61 -6.30
C ALA A 405 18.86 33.16 -5.75
N ARG A 406 19.47 32.47 -4.79
CA ARG A 406 20.83 32.70 -4.31
C ARG A 406 21.77 31.71 -4.95
N LEU A 407 22.71 32.21 -5.76
CA LEU A 407 23.71 31.41 -6.44
C LEU A 407 24.96 31.26 -5.55
N TYR A 408 25.39 30.02 -5.37
CA TYR A 408 26.61 29.65 -4.68
C TYR A 408 27.53 28.84 -5.61
N ARG A 409 28.83 29.08 -5.49
CA ARG A 409 29.88 28.22 -6.05
C ARG A 409 30.31 27.22 -4.98
N ILE A 410 30.44 25.96 -5.35
CA ILE A 410 30.85 24.86 -4.46
C ILE A 410 32.30 24.51 -4.74
N ASP A 411 33.06 24.21 -3.69
CA ASP A 411 34.50 23.97 -3.77
C ASP A 411 34.85 22.80 -4.70
N SER A 412 34.05 21.73 -4.71
CA SER A 412 34.29 20.55 -5.56
C SER A 412 33.02 19.79 -5.94
N PRO A 413 33.03 19.02 -7.06
CA PRO A 413 31.96 18.08 -7.39
C PRO A 413 31.82 16.92 -6.38
N VAL A 414 32.87 16.63 -5.60
CA VAL A 414 32.80 15.67 -4.49
C VAL A 414 31.88 16.16 -3.39
N ASP A 415 31.91 17.46 -3.07
CA ASP A 415 31.05 18.04 -2.03
C ASP A 415 29.57 17.98 -2.40
N VAL A 416 29.25 18.18 -3.68
CA VAL A 416 27.90 17.98 -4.23
C VAL A 416 27.44 16.54 -4.00
N GLN A 417 28.28 15.57 -4.38
CA GLN A 417 27.95 14.15 -4.24
C GLN A 417 27.82 13.73 -2.77
N MET A 418 28.68 14.24 -1.89
CA MET A 418 28.59 13.98 -0.45
C MET A 418 27.28 14.48 0.14
N HIS A 419 26.83 15.68 -0.24
CA HIS A 419 25.55 16.23 0.20
C HIS A 419 24.37 15.40 -0.29
N GLN A 420 24.34 15.07 -1.60
CA GLN A 420 23.31 14.22 -2.20
C GLN A 420 23.25 12.82 -1.58
N SER A 421 24.38 12.33 -1.04
CA SER A 421 24.43 11.04 -0.35
C SER A 421 23.92 11.09 1.10
N GLY A 422 23.49 12.25 1.62
CA GLY A 422 22.94 12.41 2.97
C GLY A 422 23.90 12.99 4.01
N VAL A 423 25.13 13.37 3.63
CA VAL A 423 26.09 14.04 4.52
C VAL A 423 25.78 15.55 4.55
N ARG A 424 24.74 15.93 5.29
CA ARG A 424 24.15 17.29 5.25
C ARG A 424 25.05 18.40 5.81
N GLN A 425 25.95 18.09 6.74
CA GLN A 425 26.71 19.10 7.49
C GLN A 425 27.95 19.67 6.75
N THR A 426 28.22 19.29 5.49
CA THR A 426 29.46 19.68 4.81
C THR A 426 29.35 20.88 3.87
N LEU A 427 28.19 21.16 3.27
CA LEU A 427 28.11 22.19 2.22
C LEU A 427 28.16 23.63 2.74
N GLN A 428 27.73 23.92 3.98
CA GLN A 428 27.68 25.30 4.49
C GLN A 428 29.06 25.97 4.50
N ASN A 429 30.11 25.22 4.81
CA ASN A 429 31.49 25.70 4.86
C ASN A 429 32.28 25.47 3.56
N ARG A 430 31.65 24.85 2.55
CA ARG A 430 32.28 24.49 1.26
C ARG A 430 31.56 25.13 0.07
N ARG A 431 30.91 26.26 0.34
CA ARG A 431 30.21 27.07 -0.66
C ARG A 431 30.57 28.54 -0.46
N SER A 432 30.68 29.26 -1.57
CA SER A 432 30.88 30.70 -1.59
C SER A 432 29.69 31.35 -2.29
N PHE A 433 29.17 32.42 -1.71
CA PHE A 433 28.08 33.20 -2.32
C PHE A 433 28.60 33.93 -3.57
N VAL A 434 27.84 33.86 -4.65
CA VAL A 434 28.17 34.52 -5.92
C VAL A 434 27.30 35.76 -6.10
N LYS A 435 25.97 35.59 -6.16
CA LYS A 435 24.99 36.67 -6.33
C LYS A 435 23.56 36.22 -6.05
N GLU A 436 22.68 37.19 -5.84
CA GLU A 436 21.23 37.01 -5.88
C GLU A 436 20.69 37.28 -7.28
N ILE A 437 19.63 36.55 -7.64
CA ILE A 437 19.03 36.54 -8.97
C ILE A 437 17.51 36.57 -8.79
N PRO A 438 16.86 37.72 -9.00
CA PRO A 438 15.41 37.80 -8.96
C PRO A 438 14.82 37.01 -10.14
N VAL A 439 13.84 36.16 -9.87
CA VAL A 439 13.10 35.43 -10.90
C VAL A 439 11.85 36.22 -11.25
N ASN A 440 11.71 36.60 -12.52
CA ASN A 440 10.52 37.32 -12.99
C ASN A 440 9.35 36.34 -13.14
N LEU A 441 8.36 36.45 -12.25
CA LEU A 441 7.15 35.64 -12.26
C LEU A 441 6.03 36.39 -13.01
N PRO A 442 5.46 35.83 -14.08
CA PRO A 442 4.25 36.40 -14.68
C PRO A 442 3.06 36.31 -13.72
N ASP A 443 2.14 37.26 -13.79
CA ASP A 443 0.90 37.23 -13.00
C ASP A 443 0.03 36.05 -13.43
N THR A 444 -0.28 35.16 -12.48
CA THR A 444 -1.22 34.05 -12.68
C THR A 444 -2.25 34.00 -11.55
N PRO A 445 -3.48 33.52 -11.82
CA PRO A 445 -4.43 33.20 -10.76
C PRO A 445 -3.81 32.22 -9.74
N PRO A 446 -4.23 32.27 -8.46
CA PRO A 446 -3.60 31.48 -7.38
C PRO A 446 -3.73 29.95 -7.58
N TYR A 447 -4.71 29.51 -8.37
CA TYR A 447 -4.94 28.09 -8.68
C TYR A 447 -4.25 27.62 -9.96
N GLN A 448 -3.65 28.52 -10.75
CA GLN A 448 -3.07 28.21 -12.05
C GLN A 448 -1.55 28.11 -11.94
N GLN A 449 -0.98 27.10 -12.60
CA GLN A 449 0.46 26.95 -12.73
C GLN A 449 1.00 27.93 -13.78
N GLY A 450 2.03 28.69 -13.41
CA GLY A 450 2.80 29.53 -14.31
C GLY A 450 4.13 28.89 -14.68
N GLU A 451 4.68 29.30 -15.82
CA GLU A 451 6.04 28.94 -16.24
C GLU A 451 6.82 30.20 -16.59
N THR A 452 8.08 30.23 -16.16
CA THR A 452 9.06 31.24 -16.54
C THR A 452 10.44 30.60 -16.68
N ALA A 453 11.43 31.36 -17.13
CA ALA A 453 12.80 30.87 -17.22
C ALA A 453 13.76 31.84 -16.55
N MET A 454 14.70 31.27 -15.79
CA MET A 454 15.85 31.99 -15.27
C MET A 454 17.03 31.81 -16.23
N GLU A 455 17.69 32.92 -16.54
CA GLU A 455 18.87 32.94 -17.40
C GLU A 455 20.12 33.33 -16.61
N LEU A 456 21.16 32.51 -16.74
CA LEU A 456 22.44 32.70 -16.05
C LEU A 456 23.56 32.88 -17.06
N THR A 457 24.36 33.94 -16.89
CA THR A 457 25.64 34.10 -17.58
C THR A 457 26.77 33.85 -16.58
N LEU A 458 27.40 32.68 -16.72
CA LEU A 458 28.52 32.21 -15.91
C LEU A 458 29.54 31.58 -16.86
N THR A 459 30.82 31.90 -16.68
CA THR A 459 31.91 31.43 -17.55
C THR A 459 32.95 30.59 -16.82
N GLU A 460 33.03 30.71 -15.49
CA GLU A 460 34.02 29.96 -14.70
C GLU A 460 33.60 28.50 -14.53
N PRO A 461 34.43 27.53 -14.96
CA PRO A 461 34.17 26.11 -14.72
C PRO A 461 34.00 25.82 -13.23
N GLY A 462 33.15 24.87 -12.88
CA GLY A 462 32.98 24.44 -11.48
C GLY A 462 31.58 23.92 -11.16
N SER A 463 31.36 23.62 -9.89
CA SER A 463 30.09 23.17 -9.34
C SER A 463 29.32 24.35 -8.73
N TYR A 464 28.03 24.43 -8.99
CA TYR A 464 27.16 25.51 -8.53
C TYR A 464 25.89 24.97 -7.89
N MET A 465 25.31 25.79 -7.02
CA MET A 465 24.04 25.52 -6.35
C MET A 465 23.19 26.78 -6.30
N LEU A 466 21.91 26.62 -6.58
CA LEU A 466 20.89 27.63 -6.35
C LEU A 466 20.05 27.22 -5.15
N THR A 467 19.88 28.13 -4.20
CA THR A 467 18.82 28.06 -3.18
C THR A 467 17.83 29.17 -3.44
N PHE A 468 16.62 29.06 -2.91
CA PHE A 468 15.54 29.99 -3.23
C PHE A 468 14.94 30.59 -1.97
N ASP A 469 14.38 31.79 -2.13
CA ASP A 469 13.53 32.44 -1.15
C ASP A 469 12.25 32.84 -1.87
N SER A 470 11.11 32.37 -1.37
CA SER A 470 9.79 32.56 -1.95
C SER A 470 8.88 33.37 -1.04
N GLN A 471 7.90 34.07 -1.62
CA GLN A 471 6.81 34.70 -0.88
C GLN A 471 5.47 34.39 -1.57
N PRO A 472 4.48 33.80 -0.87
CA PRO A 472 4.58 33.21 0.47
C PRO A 472 5.64 32.11 0.57
N GLU A 473 6.05 31.77 1.79
CA GLU A 473 6.93 30.62 2.02
C GLU A 473 6.22 29.33 1.58
N THR A 474 6.98 28.45 0.93
CA THR A 474 6.50 27.14 0.47
C THR A 474 6.69 26.11 1.57
N ASN A 475 5.75 25.15 1.70
CA ASN A 475 5.73 24.14 2.77
C ASN A 475 6.82 23.06 2.66
N ASP A 476 7.71 23.11 1.66
CA ASP A 476 8.79 22.13 1.52
C ASP A 476 9.81 22.29 2.65
N SER A 477 9.80 21.31 3.57
CA SER A 477 10.71 21.19 4.71
C SER A 477 12.21 21.19 4.35
N GLU A 478 12.53 21.08 3.06
CA GLU A 478 13.85 21.33 2.48
C GLU A 478 13.68 22.15 1.20
N GLN A 479 13.97 23.45 1.26
CA GLN A 479 14.07 24.34 0.10
C GLN A 479 14.83 23.62 -1.05
N PRO A 480 14.24 23.42 -2.24
CA PRO A 480 14.86 22.62 -3.30
C PRO A 480 16.15 23.30 -3.77
N ALA A 481 17.29 22.71 -3.42
CA ALA A 481 18.58 23.15 -3.94
C ALA A 481 18.79 22.59 -5.35
N TYR A 482 19.02 23.46 -6.33
CA TYR A 482 19.33 23.04 -7.69
C TYR A 482 20.84 23.03 -7.92
N PHE A 483 21.41 21.85 -8.12
CA PHE A 483 22.83 21.66 -8.38
C PHE A 483 23.09 21.53 -9.89
N PHE A 484 24.08 22.27 -10.38
CA PHE A 484 24.53 22.16 -11.76
C PHE A 484 26.04 22.39 -11.87
N THR A 485 26.64 21.96 -12.97
CA THR A 485 28.07 22.19 -13.22
C THR A 485 28.33 22.90 -14.55
N LEU A 486 29.42 23.66 -14.59
CA LEU A 486 29.96 24.28 -15.80
C LEU A 486 31.26 23.61 -16.17
N SER A 487 31.32 22.97 -17.33
CA SER A 487 32.53 22.36 -17.86
C SER A 487 32.43 22.11 -19.36
N ASN A 488 33.50 22.41 -20.07
CA ASN A 488 33.64 22.02 -21.48
C ASN A 488 34.10 20.56 -21.60
N LEU A 489 34.42 19.87 -20.51
CA LEU A 489 34.81 18.46 -20.53
C LEU A 489 33.60 17.55 -20.36
N ALA A 490 33.40 16.63 -21.30
CA ALA A 490 32.52 15.48 -21.15
C ALA A 490 33.37 14.22 -20.99
N VAL A 491 33.01 13.37 -20.03
CA VAL A 491 33.72 12.13 -19.74
C VAL A 491 32.76 10.95 -19.72
N PHE A 492 33.19 9.83 -20.30
CA PHE A 492 32.47 8.56 -20.25
C PHE A 492 33.45 7.40 -20.20
N SER A 493 33.00 6.26 -19.71
CA SER A 493 33.83 5.07 -19.49
C SER A 493 33.24 3.83 -20.11
N ARG A 494 34.08 2.87 -20.48
CA ARG A 494 33.68 1.49 -20.80
C ARG A 494 34.58 0.47 -20.14
N VAL A 495 34.07 -0.74 -19.92
CA VAL A 495 34.86 -1.90 -19.53
C VAL A 495 35.62 -2.40 -20.76
N ALA A 496 36.93 -2.60 -20.63
CA ALA A 496 37.81 -3.06 -21.70
C ALA A 496 38.46 -4.43 -21.43
N GLY A 497 38.33 -4.94 -20.20
CA GLY A 497 38.83 -6.25 -19.79
C GLY A 497 38.59 -6.45 -18.29
N GLU A 498 39.04 -7.57 -17.73
CA GLU A 498 38.96 -7.81 -16.29
C GLU A 498 39.65 -6.67 -15.53
N ASN A 499 38.86 -5.96 -14.72
CA ASN A 499 39.31 -4.81 -13.94
C ASN A 499 39.90 -3.66 -14.78
N LEU A 500 39.82 -3.69 -16.12
CA LEU A 500 40.41 -2.71 -17.02
C LEU A 500 39.33 -1.80 -17.60
N HIS A 501 39.49 -0.48 -17.41
CA HIS A 501 38.55 0.53 -17.86
C HIS A 501 39.21 1.51 -18.82
N HIS A 502 38.48 1.83 -19.89
CA HIS A 502 38.80 2.93 -20.79
C HIS A 502 37.93 4.13 -20.41
N PHE A 503 38.55 5.30 -20.28
CA PHE A 503 37.89 6.58 -20.07
C PHE A 503 38.17 7.47 -21.28
N PHE A 504 37.14 8.12 -21.80
CA PHE A 504 37.26 9.05 -22.90
C PHE A 504 36.87 10.45 -22.42
N VAL A 505 37.72 11.43 -22.70
CA VAL A 505 37.42 12.85 -22.47
C VAL A 505 37.31 13.57 -23.81
N VAL A 506 36.18 14.23 -24.00
CA VAL A 506 35.90 15.01 -25.21
C VAL A 506 35.44 16.42 -24.82
N ASP A 507 35.56 17.34 -25.77
CA ASP A 507 34.93 18.63 -25.69
C ASP A 507 33.41 18.45 -25.77
N ARG A 508 32.68 18.98 -24.79
CA ARG A 508 31.25 18.78 -24.61
C ARG A 508 30.42 19.32 -25.77
N VAL A 509 30.90 20.35 -26.46
CA VAL A 509 30.16 21.02 -27.53
C VAL A 509 30.49 20.42 -28.89
N THR A 510 31.77 20.17 -29.14
CA THR A 510 32.28 19.75 -30.46
C THR A 510 32.50 18.25 -30.58
N GLY A 511 32.55 17.51 -29.47
CA GLY A 511 32.86 16.08 -29.43
C GLY A 511 34.32 15.74 -29.73
N LYS A 512 35.19 16.74 -29.93
CA LYS A 512 36.61 16.50 -30.24
C LYS A 512 37.35 15.91 -29.04
N PRO A 513 38.26 14.94 -29.24
CA PRO A 513 39.06 14.40 -28.14
C PRO A 513 39.91 15.46 -27.43
N VAL A 514 40.01 15.34 -26.11
CA VAL A 514 40.77 16.26 -25.26
C VAL A 514 42.00 15.56 -24.72
N ALA A 515 43.17 15.92 -25.27
CA ALA A 515 44.46 15.42 -24.82
C ALA A 515 44.94 16.08 -23.52
N ASN A 516 45.70 15.33 -22.71
CA ASN A 516 46.26 15.77 -21.44
C ASN A 516 45.21 16.29 -20.44
N ALA A 517 43.98 15.79 -20.53
CA ALA A 517 43.01 15.90 -19.45
C ALA A 517 43.29 14.79 -18.42
N GLU A 518 42.97 15.03 -17.16
CA GLU A 518 43.15 14.06 -16.09
C GLU A 518 41.79 13.48 -15.67
N ILE A 519 41.70 12.16 -15.61
CA ILE A 519 40.62 11.45 -14.94
C ILE A 519 41.00 11.27 -13.48
N VAL A 520 40.25 11.90 -12.57
CA VAL A 520 40.44 11.73 -11.13
C VAL A 520 39.43 10.71 -10.62
N LEU A 521 39.92 9.64 -10.01
CA LEU A 521 39.10 8.55 -9.48
C LEU A 521 39.00 8.64 -7.95
N TYR A 522 37.80 8.47 -7.44
CA TYR A 522 37.48 8.45 -6.01
C TYR A 522 36.86 7.11 -5.62
N LYS A 523 37.19 6.63 -4.42
CA LYS A 523 36.48 5.53 -3.77
C LYS A 523 35.57 6.08 -2.69
N GLN A 524 34.29 5.73 -2.75
CA GLN A 524 33.34 6.01 -1.68
C GLN A 524 33.44 4.90 -0.61
N THR A 525 33.67 5.31 0.64
CA THR A 525 33.71 4.45 1.82
C THR A 525 32.67 4.90 2.84
N GLY A 526 32.22 4.02 3.74
CA GLY A 526 31.18 4.31 4.73
C GLY A 526 29.76 3.91 4.27
N ASN A 527 28.77 4.29 5.08
CA ASN A 527 27.34 4.11 4.81
C ASN A 527 26.70 5.43 4.36
N TRP A 528 25.39 5.43 4.14
CA TRP A 528 24.64 6.60 3.66
C TRP A 528 24.73 7.84 4.58
N ARG A 529 25.03 7.70 5.88
CA ARG A 529 25.17 8.85 6.80
C ARG A 529 26.59 9.37 6.95
N ASN A 530 27.60 8.61 6.55
CA ASN A 530 29.01 8.96 6.77
C ASN A 530 29.91 8.66 5.55
N SER A 531 29.33 8.73 4.35
CA SER A 531 30.03 8.50 3.09
C SER A 531 31.22 9.47 2.94
N ARG A 532 32.39 8.92 2.59
CA ARG A 532 33.61 9.69 2.31
C ARG A 532 34.20 9.28 0.96
N PHE A 533 34.57 10.26 0.17
CA PHE A 533 35.25 10.08 -1.10
C PHE A 533 36.74 10.33 -0.90
N THR A 534 37.57 9.34 -1.23
CA THR A 534 39.03 9.47 -1.18
C THR A 534 39.58 9.35 -2.59
N GLU A 535 40.40 10.30 -3.03
CA GLU A 535 41.10 10.20 -4.31
C GLU A 535 42.01 8.97 -4.28
N THR A 536 41.82 8.06 -5.22
CA THR A 536 42.58 6.81 -5.32
C THR A 536 43.56 6.81 -6.48
N ALA A 537 43.28 7.57 -7.55
CA ALA A 537 44.12 7.63 -8.72
C ALA A 537 43.81 8.85 -9.59
N ARG A 538 44.79 9.19 -10.43
CA ARG A 538 44.71 10.24 -11.44
C ARG A 538 45.41 9.76 -12.71
N VAL A 539 44.73 9.80 -13.85
CA VAL A 539 45.24 9.25 -15.11
C VAL A 539 45.04 10.25 -16.25
N ALA A 540 46.12 10.57 -16.97
CA ALA A 540 46.07 11.50 -18.10
C ALA A 540 45.57 10.82 -19.38
N THR A 541 44.83 11.57 -20.19
CA THR A 541 44.40 11.16 -21.53
C THR A 541 45.51 11.33 -22.56
N ASN A 542 45.58 10.41 -23.51
CA ASN A 542 46.43 10.51 -24.69
C ASN A 542 45.85 11.49 -25.74
N TRP A 543 46.47 11.57 -26.92
CA TRP A 543 46.03 12.45 -28.01
C TRP A 543 44.62 12.13 -28.57
N GLU A 544 44.14 10.90 -28.37
CA GLU A 544 42.78 10.46 -28.71
C GLU A 544 41.77 10.72 -27.58
N GLY A 545 42.17 11.44 -26.52
CA GLY A 545 41.32 11.68 -25.35
C GLY A 545 41.08 10.41 -24.51
N LEU A 546 41.84 9.33 -24.76
CA LEU A 546 41.70 8.05 -24.07
C LEU A 546 42.67 7.96 -22.88
N ALA A 547 42.14 7.58 -21.72
CA ALA A 547 42.89 7.14 -20.56
C ALA A 547 42.53 5.69 -20.23
N VAL A 548 43.52 4.88 -19.85
CA VAL A 548 43.34 3.47 -19.49
C VAL A 548 43.75 3.27 -18.05
N TYR A 549 42.88 2.67 -17.25
CA TYR A 549 43.15 2.42 -15.83
C TYR A 549 42.65 1.04 -15.40
N ARG A 550 43.46 0.35 -14.60
CA ARG A 550 43.10 -0.93 -13.98
C ARG A 550 42.66 -0.69 -12.55
N ILE A 551 41.43 -1.03 -12.24
CA ILE A 551 40.82 -0.87 -10.90
C ILE A 551 41.15 -2.11 -10.08
N GLY A 552 41.59 -1.96 -8.82
CA GLY A 552 41.89 -3.11 -7.96
C GLY A 552 40.66 -3.97 -7.64
N ASP A 553 40.89 -5.16 -7.08
CA ASP A 553 39.93 -6.27 -6.88
C ASP A 553 38.67 -5.97 -6.05
N ASN A 554 38.52 -4.75 -5.54
CA ASN A 554 37.37 -4.27 -4.78
C ASN A 554 36.80 -2.97 -5.39
N GLY A 555 36.51 -3.01 -6.69
CA GLY A 555 36.08 -1.91 -7.55
C GLY A 555 34.61 -1.45 -7.38
N ASN A 556 34.00 -1.73 -6.24
CA ASN A 556 32.66 -1.22 -5.92
C ASN A 556 32.76 0.24 -5.44
N ASN A 557 31.76 1.05 -5.82
CA ASN A 557 31.62 2.46 -5.42
C ASN A 557 32.79 3.36 -5.82
N ILE A 558 33.31 3.15 -7.03
CA ILE A 558 34.26 4.07 -7.67
C ILE A 558 33.49 5.17 -8.38
N PHE A 559 34.00 6.39 -8.31
CA PHE A 559 33.49 7.58 -8.99
C PHE A 559 34.63 8.27 -9.72
N TYR A 560 34.31 9.01 -10.78
CA TYR A 560 35.32 9.70 -11.58
C TYR A 560 34.79 11.01 -12.17
N HIS A 561 35.69 11.93 -12.45
CA HIS A 561 35.42 13.13 -13.25
C HIS A 561 36.68 13.56 -14.01
N ALA A 562 36.53 14.43 -15.01
CA ALA A 562 37.64 14.96 -15.79
C ALA A 562 38.05 16.36 -15.33
N VAL A 563 39.36 16.64 -15.37
CA VAL A 563 39.97 17.94 -15.07
C VAL A 563 40.97 18.30 -16.17
N ARG A 564 41.01 19.58 -16.57
CA ARG A 564 42.06 20.10 -17.48
C ARG A 564 42.32 21.57 -17.22
N GLY A 565 43.55 21.92 -16.85
CA GLY A 565 43.90 23.30 -16.53
C GLY A 565 43.02 23.83 -15.38
N THR A 566 42.27 24.89 -15.65
CA THR A 566 41.30 25.46 -14.69
C THR A 566 39.90 24.84 -14.76
N ASP A 567 39.62 23.98 -15.75
CA ASP A 567 38.33 23.29 -15.84
C ASP A 567 38.31 22.07 -14.92
N ASN A 568 37.63 22.21 -13.78
CA ASN A 568 37.40 21.16 -12.79
C ASN A 568 35.90 20.89 -12.54
N GLY A 569 35.02 21.43 -13.39
CA GLY A 569 33.56 21.38 -13.21
C GLY A 569 32.90 20.15 -13.82
N SER A 570 33.66 19.18 -14.31
CA SER A 570 33.08 17.93 -14.80
C SER A 570 32.36 17.19 -13.67
N LEU A 571 31.17 16.67 -13.95
CA LEU A 571 30.32 16.02 -12.96
C LEU A 571 30.96 14.73 -12.41
N LEU A 572 30.89 14.54 -11.09
CA LEU A 572 31.36 13.32 -10.45
C LEU A 572 30.40 12.17 -10.79
N THR A 573 30.86 11.26 -11.63
CA THR A 573 30.06 10.17 -12.19
C THR A 573 30.40 8.87 -11.49
N ARG A 574 29.39 8.11 -11.07
CA ARG A 574 29.61 6.75 -10.55
C ARG A 574 30.09 5.86 -11.70
N LEU A 575 31.19 5.14 -11.47
CA LEU A 575 31.63 4.11 -12.37
C LEU A 575 30.67 2.93 -12.26
N ASN A 576 29.81 2.80 -13.27
CA ASN A 576 28.91 1.66 -13.37
C ASN A 576 29.74 0.42 -13.72
N ASN A 577 30.03 -0.38 -12.70
CA ASN A 577 30.63 -1.69 -12.86
C ASN A 577 29.52 -2.70 -13.20
N TYR A 578 28.79 -2.46 -14.29
CA TYR A 578 28.01 -3.52 -14.91
C TYR A 578 29.03 -4.56 -15.35
N ARG A 579 29.27 -5.55 -14.48
CA ARG A 579 29.66 -6.87 -14.92
C ARG A 579 28.56 -7.27 -15.88
N TYR A 580 28.73 -6.98 -17.17
CA TYR A 580 28.21 -7.88 -18.17
C TYR A 580 28.65 -9.25 -17.67
N PHE A 581 27.70 -10.12 -17.35
CA PHE A 581 27.94 -11.53 -17.08
C PHE A 581 28.49 -12.18 -18.37
N THR A 582 29.55 -11.65 -18.96
CA THR A 582 30.54 -12.49 -19.59
C THR A 582 31.22 -13.15 -18.41
N SER A 583 30.75 -14.35 -18.07
CA SER A 583 31.45 -15.24 -17.16
C SER A 583 32.93 -15.18 -17.50
N ALA A 584 33.71 -14.46 -16.69
CA ALA A 584 35.13 -14.70 -16.63
C ALA A 584 35.21 -16.19 -16.33
N ILE A 585 35.82 -16.91 -17.26
CA ILE A 585 36.09 -18.33 -17.09
C ILE A 585 37.05 -18.35 -15.90
N ASP A 586 36.53 -18.62 -14.71
CA ASP A 586 37.37 -19.06 -13.61
C ASP A 586 38.23 -20.20 -14.17
N ASP A 587 39.54 -20.11 -14.01
CA ASP A 587 40.48 -21.19 -14.32
C ASP A 587 40.23 -22.44 -13.46
N GLU A 588 39.35 -22.35 -12.45
CA GLU A 588 38.87 -23.50 -11.70
C GLU A 588 37.82 -24.28 -12.51
N PRO A 589 38.01 -25.60 -12.72
CA PRO A 589 37.03 -26.43 -13.42
C PRO A 589 35.69 -26.42 -12.69
N ARG A 590 34.76 -25.54 -13.08
CA ARG A 590 33.40 -25.56 -12.56
C ARG A 590 32.65 -26.72 -13.19
N GLY A 591 32.20 -27.66 -12.37
CA GLY A 591 31.26 -28.68 -12.80
C GLY A 591 29.91 -28.03 -13.07
N GLN A 592 29.36 -28.14 -14.28
CA GLN A 592 28.00 -27.72 -14.62
C GLN A 592 27.13 -28.96 -14.84
N THR A 593 25.91 -28.95 -14.31
CA THR A 593 24.96 -30.04 -14.49
C THR A 593 23.73 -29.57 -15.26
N ASP A 594 23.49 -30.14 -16.44
CA ASP A 594 22.24 -29.97 -17.18
C ASP A 594 21.26 -31.06 -16.75
N LEU A 595 20.13 -30.65 -16.14
CA LEU A 595 19.08 -31.55 -15.68
C LEU A 595 17.89 -31.54 -16.63
N PHE A 596 17.39 -32.73 -16.95
CA PHE A 596 16.23 -32.94 -17.79
C PHE A 596 15.23 -33.81 -17.06
N THR A 597 13.95 -33.53 -17.25
CA THR A 597 12.83 -34.40 -16.88
C THR A 597 12.09 -34.81 -18.15
N ASP A 598 11.42 -35.97 -18.12
CA ASP A 598 10.64 -36.44 -19.27
C ASP A 598 9.49 -35.49 -19.65
N ARG A 599 8.98 -34.74 -18.67
CA ARG A 599 7.82 -33.85 -18.80
C ARG A 599 8.02 -32.60 -17.95
N SER A 600 7.33 -31.52 -18.31
CA SER A 600 7.21 -30.31 -17.49
C SER A 600 5.99 -30.35 -16.55
N LEU A 601 5.15 -31.38 -16.64
CA LEU A 601 3.90 -31.53 -15.87
C LEU A 601 3.69 -32.99 -15.43
N TYR A 602 3.42 -33.18 -14.14
CA TYR A 602 3.16 -34.47 -13.49
C TYR A 602 1.94 -34.38 -12.57
N ARG A 603 1.46 -35.52 -12.08
CA ARG A 603 0.46 -35.63 -11.01
C ARG A 603 1.09 -36.16 -9.72
N PRO A 604 0.50 -35.87 -8.55
CA PRO A 604 0.87 -36.55 -7.30
C PRO A 604 0.88 -38.08 -7.48
N GLY A 605 1.88 -38.76 -6.88
CA GLY A 605 2.08 -40.21 -7.05
C GLY A 605 2.78 -40.64 -8.34
N GLN A 606 3.00 -39.75 -9.32
CA GLN A 606 3.74 -40.11 -10.54
C GLN A 606 5.25 -40.12 -10.31
N THR A 607 5.93 -40.97 -11.08
CA THR A 607 7.38 -41.02 -11.12
C THR A 607 7.93 -39.97 -12.06
N VAL A 608 8.77 -39.08 -11.52
CA VAL A 608 9.58 -38.12 -12.28
C VAL A 608 10.91 -38.80 -12.61
N HIS A 609 11.08 -39.20 -13.86
CA HIS A 609 12.37 -39.64 -14.38
C HIS A 609 13.21 -38.42 -14.75
N TYR A 610 14.51 -38.51 -14.47
CA TYR A 610 15.44 -37.46 -14.82
C TYR A 610 16.72 -38.01 -15.46
N LYS A 611 17.36 -37.14 -16.24
CA LYS A 611 18.73 -37.31 -16.73
C LYS A 611 19.54 -36.09 -16.34
N ALA A 612 20.67 -36.31 -15.71
CA ALA A 612 21.66 -35.29 -15.39
C ALA A 612 22.87 -35.49 -16.30
N VAL A 613 23.32 -34.44 -16.98
CA VAL A 613 24.54 -34.45 -17.80
C VAL A 613 25.54 -33.48 -17.20
N LEU A 614 26.65 -34.01 -16.71
CA LEU A 614 27.68 -33.26 -16.02
C LEU A 614 28.83 -32.97 -16.99
N THR A 615 29.22 -31.71 -17.04
CA THR A 615 30.35 -31.24 -17.82
C THR A 615 31.30 -30.46 -16.94
N HIS A 616 32.59 -30.55 -17.21
CA HIS A 616 33.58 -29.60 -16.67
C HIS A 616 33.86 -28.56 -17.72
N GLN A 617 33.93 -27.30 -17.29
CA GLN A 617 34.36 -26.20 -18.14
C GLN A 617 35.71 -25.69 -17.66
N ALA A 618 36.73 -25.77 -18.51
CA ALA A 618 38.06 -25.20 -18.32
C ALA A 618 38.57 -24.66 -19.66
N ASP A 619 39.25 -23.51 -19.70
CA ASP A 619 39.85 -22.93 -20.92
C ASP A 619 38.93 -22.87 -22.15
N SER A 620 37.68 -22.45 -21.97
CA SER A 620 36.66 -22.40 -23.05
C SER A 620 36.34 -23.76 -23.71
N LYS A 621 36.81 -24.88 -23.14
CA LYS A 621 36.51 -26.24 -23.59
C LYS A 621 35.59 -26.92 -22.59
N ARG A 622 34.52 -27.53 -23.09
CA ARG A 622 33.64 -28.41 -22.31
C ARG A 622 34.14 -29.84 -22.45
N SER A 623 34.39 -30.51 -21.33
CA SER A 623 34.68 -31.93 -21.28
C SER A 623 33.58 -32.65 -20.48
N LEU A 624 33.37 -33.93 -20.78
CA LEU A 624 32.40 -34.76 -20.07
C LEU A 624 32.97 -35.15 -18.70
N ALA A 625 32.18 -34.98 -17.64
CA ALA A 625 32.56 -35.40 -16.29
C ALA A 625 32.24 -36.88 -16.10
N THR A 626 33.11 -37.79 -16.53
CA THR A 626 32.90 -39.25 -16.45
C THR A 626 33.30 -39.82 -15.08
N GLY A 627 32.53 -40.76 -14.52
CA GLY A 627 32.83 -41.40 -13.22
C GLY A 627 32.68 -40.49 -11.99
N SER A 628 32.05 -39.32 -12.17
CA SER A 628 31.86 -38.30 -11.11
C SER A 628 30.61 -38.58 -10.30
N LYS A 629 30.68 -38.36 -8.99
CA LYS A 629 29.55 -38.46 -8.06
C LYS A 629 28.71 -37.18 -8.08
N THR A 630 27.39 -37.31 -8.06
CA THR A 630 26.47 -36.20 -7.93
C THR A 630 25.27 -36.58 -7.06
N ILE A 631 24.71 -35.61 -6.34
CA ILE A 631 23.49 -35.80 -5.55
C ILE A 631 22.39 -34.97 -6.22
N VAL A 632 21.34 -35.66 -6.67
CA VAL A 632 20.12 -35.02 -7.16
C VAL A 632 19.11 -35.01 -6.03
N SER A 633 18.51 -33.84 -5.75
CA SER A 633 17.53 -33.65 -4.69
C SER A 633 16.21 -33.13 -5.24
N LEU A 634 15.10 -33.66 -4.73
CA LEU A 634 13.74 -33.23 -5.07
C LEU A 634 13.25 -32.22 -4.04
N HIS A 635 12.74 -31.09 -4.52
CA HIS A 635 12.14 -30.04 -3.71
C HIS A 635 10.68 -29.81 -4.09
N ASP A 636 9.83 -29.54 -3.09
CA ASP A 636 8.41 -29.25 -3.27
C ASP A 636 8.11 -27.80 -3.69
N ALA A 637 6.82 -27.47 -3.78
CA ALA A 637 6.31 -26.13 -4.11
C ALA A 637 6.73 -25.03 -3.12
N ASN A 638 7.04 -25.39 -1.88
CA ASN A 638 7.53 -24.47 -0.84
C ASN A 638 9.07 -24.37 -0.84
N GLY A 639 9.75 -25.15 -1.68
CA GLY A 639 11.21 -25.21 -1.75
C GLY A 639 11.84 -26.17 -0.74
N GLU A 640 11.04 -26.93 0.02
CA GLU A 640 11.53 -27.89 1.00
C GLU A 640 12.07 -29.14 0.33
N LYS A 641 13.19 -29.66 0.84
CA LYS A 641 13.81 -30.89 0.31
C LYS A 641 13.03 -32.12 0.77
N ILE A 642 12.43 -32.85 -0.17
CA ILE A 642 11.63 -34.04 0.10
C ILE A 642 12.47 -35.33 0.01
N ALA A 643 13.37 -35.42 -0.98
CA ALA A 643 14.16 -36.63 -1.23
C ALA A 643 15.51 -36.31 -1.89
N SER A 644 16.45 -37.26 -1.87
CA SER A 644 17.68 -37.18 -2.68
C SER A 644 18.21 -38.55 -3.08
N GLN A 645 18.91 -38.60 -4.20
CA GLN A 645 19.54 -39.79 -4.77
C GLN A 645 20.98 -39.47 -5.20
N GLU A 646 21.92 -40.35 -4.87
CA GLU A 646 23.31 -40.28 -5.36
C GLU A 646 23.41 -41.00 -6.72
N GLY A 647 24.09 -40.39 -7.68
CA GLY A 647 24.38 -40.95 -8.99
C GLY A 647 25.86 -40.85 -9.35
N VAL A 648 26.33 -41.81 -10.16
CA VAL A 648 27.67 -41.79 -10.77
C VAL A 648 27.51 -41.64 -12.28
N THR A 649 28.29 -40.78 -12.90
CA THR A 649 28.21 -40.53 -14.34
C THR A 649 28.88 -41.62 -15.18
N ASN A 650 28.26 -41.95 -16.31
CA ASN A 650 28.78 -42.90 -17.29
C ASN A 650 29.84 -42.29 -18.22
N GLU A 651 30.27 -43.04 -19.24
CA GLU A 651 31.24 -42.60 -20.26
C GLU A 651 30.78 -41.37 -21.07
N PHE A 652 29.47 -41.07 -21.05
CA PHE A 652 28.90 -39.88 -21.69
C PHE A 652 28.70 -38.72 -20.70
N GLY A 653 29.29 -38.79 -19.50
CA GLY A 653 29.15 -37.76 -18.46
C GLY A 653 27.74 -37.65 -17.89
N SER A 654 26.89 -38.67 -18.07
CA SER A 654 25.48 -38.60 -17.68
C SER A 654 25.11 -39.62 -16.61
N THR A 655 24.12 -39.29 -15.78
CA THR A 655 23.49 -40.20 -14.83
C THR A 655 21.97 -40.06 -14.92
N THR A 656 21.23 -41.11 -14.60
CA THR A 656 19.76 -41.12 -14.65
C THR A 656 19.19 -41.64 -13.36
N GLY A 657 17.99 -41.18 -13.01
CA GLY A 657 17.29 -41.66 -11.82
C GLY A 657 15.82 -41.32 -11.88
N ALA A 658 15.15 -41.54 -10.75
CA ALA A 658 13.72 -41.32 -10.67
C ALA A 658 13.29 -41.01 -9.23
N PHE A 659 12.33 -40.09 -9.10
CA PHE A 659 11.65 -39.82 -7.83
C PHE A 659 10.17 -40.12 -7.97
N VAL A 660 9.60 -40.84 -7.02
CA VAL A 660 8.14 -40.98 -6.91
C VAL A 660 7.64 -39.74 -6.16
N LEU A 661 6.78 -38.95 -6.81
CA LEU A 661 6.16 -37.80 -6.15
C LEU A 661 5.24 -38.31 -5.03
N PRO A 662 5.34 -37.78 -3.79
CA PRO A 662 4.46 -38.22 -2.71
C PRO A 662 2.99 -37.95 -3.06
N GLN A 663 2.09 -38.71 -2.43
CA GLN A 663 0.66 -38.39 -2.46
C GLN A 663 0.35 -37.40 -1.32
N GLY A 664 -0.54 -36.43 -1.57
CA GLY A 664 -0.92 -35.42 -0.57
C GLY A 664 0.03 -34.22 -0.42
N VAL A 665 0.99 -34.04 -1.34
CA VAL A 665 1.80 -32.81 -1.40
C VAL A 665 1.08 -31.70 -2.15
N LEU A 666 1.34 -30.45 -1.76
CA LEU A 666 0.77 -29.26 -2.40
C LEU A 666 1.10 -29.25 -3.90
N PRO A 667 0.10 -29.11 -4.80
CA PRO A 667 0.34 -28.86 -6.22
C PRO A 667 1.12 -27.56 -6.44
N GLY A 668 1.93 -27.50 -7.49
CA GLY A 668 2.71 -26.32 -7.82
C GLY A 668 4.05 -26.62 -8.45
N PHE A 669 5.00 -25.68 -8.30
CA PHE A 669 6.32 -25.76 -8.92
C PHE A 669 7.31 -26.56 -8.07
N PHE A 670 7.63 -27.76 -8.52
CA PHE A 670 8.67 -28.60 -7.93
C PHE A 670 10.00 -28.35 -8.66
N SER A 671 11.10 -28.74 -8.03
CA SER A 671 12.41 -28.70 -8.68
C SER A 671 13.30 -29.88 -8.33
N LEU A 672 14.10 -30.32 -9.30
CA LEU A 672 15.27 -31.15 -9.05
C LEU A 672 16.50 -30.26 -9.01
N ARG A 673 17.34 -30.45 -7.99
CA ARG A 673 18.54 -29.66 -7.76
C ARG A 673 19.76 -30.55 -7.57
N THR A 674 20.88 -30.09 -8.12
CA THR A 674 22.23 -30.57 -7.87
C THR A 674 23.07 -29.40 -7.38
N GLU A 675 24.35 -29.63 -7.06
CA GLU A 675 25.28 -28.56 -6.67
C GLU A 675 25.38 -27.43 -7.72
N SER A 676 25.24 -27.77 -9.01
CA SER A 676 25.49 -26.85 -10.12
C SER A 676 24.45 -26.87 -11.24
N GLY A 677 23.24 -27.33 -10.93
CA GLY A 677 22.16 -27.46 -11.91
C GLY A 677 20.78 -27.54 -11.25
N THR A 678 19.76 -26.99 -11.91
CA THR A 678 18.36 -27.03 -11.46
C THR A 678 17.43 -27.18 -12.65
N VAL A 679 16.38 -27.98 -12.48
CA VAL A 679 15.24 -28.04 -13.42
C VAL A 679 13.93 -27.97 -12.63
N SER A 680 12.99 -27.18 -13.12
CA SER A 680 11.67 -27.03 -12.52
C SER A 680 10.60 -27.71 -13.36
N PHE A 681 9.60 -28.25 -12.69
CA PHE A 681 8.43 -28.88 -13.32
C PHE A 681 7.20 -28.64 -12.45
N ARG A 682 6.00 -28.76 -13.03
CA ARG A 682 4.73 -28.60 -12.33
C ARG A 682 4.18 -29.94 -11.88
N VAL A 683 3.57 -29.95 -10.70
CA VAL A 683 2.78 -31.06 -10.18
C VAL A 683 1.37 -30.56 -9.99
N GLU A 684 0.41 -31.11 -10.73
CA GLU A 684 -0.98 -30.66 -10.74
C GLU A 684 -1.95 -31.83 -10.79
N GLU A 685 -3.17 -31.64 -10.27
CA GLU A 685 -4.27 -32.58 -10.43
C GLU A 685 -5.04 -32.29 -11.73
N TYR A 686 -4.46 -32.67 -12.87
CA TYR A 686 -5.07 -32.43 -14.18
C TYR A 686 -5.67 -33.69 -14.79
N LYS A 687 -6.81 -33.60 -15.48
CA LYS A 687 -7.27 -34.66 -16.39
C LYS A 687 -6.65 -34.42 -17.77
N ARG A 688 -6.21 -35.48 -18.46
CA ARG A 688 -5.73 -35.34 -19.84
C ARG A 688 -6.91 -34.91 -20.71
N PRO A 689 -6.79 -33.83 -21.50
CA PRO A 689 -7.82 -33.48 -22.47
C PRO A 689 -8.09 -34.66 -23.40
N THR A 690 -9.37 -34.95 -23.65
CA THR A 690 -9.81 -35.98 -24.63
C THR A 690 -10.25 -35.37 -25.95
N PHE A 691 -10.15 -34.05 -26.07
CA PHE A 691 -10.49 -33.26 -27.24
C PHE A 691 -9.46 -32.13 -27.36
N GLU A 692 -9.27 -31.66 -28.58
CA GLU A 692 -8.46 -30.50 -28.91
C GLU A 692 -9.41 -29.38 -29.32
N VAL A 693 -9.11 -28.15 -28.89
CA VAL A 693 -9.80 -26.95 -29.37
C VAL A 693 -8.78 -26.16 -30.16
N THR A 694 -9.02 -26.08 -31.46
CA THR A 694 -8.26 -25.22 -32.36
C THR A 694 -9.02 -23.92 -32.58
N PHE A 695 -8.32 -22.88 -32.99
CA PHE A 695 -8.95 -21.66 -33.51
C PHE A 695 -8.28 -21.34 -34.84
N ASP A 696 -9.10 -20.99 -35.81
CA ASP A 696 -8.61 -20.44 -37.07
C ASP A 696 -7.87 -19.12 -36.79
N PRO A 697 -6.70 -18.89 -37.40
CA PRO A 697 -5.98 -17.63 -37.26
C PRO A 697 -6.88 -16.46 -37.68
N VAL A 698 -6.82 -15.37 -36.93
CA VAL A 698 -7.52 -14.13 -37.32
C VAL A 698 -6.77 -13.48 -38.49
N GLU A 699 -7.38 -13.52 -39.68
CA GLU A 699 -6.75 -13.02 -40.92
C GLU A 699 -6.81 -11.48 -41.10
N GLY A 700 -7.39 -10.74 -40.14
CA GLY A 700 -7.63 -9.30 -40.26
C GLY A 700 -7.29 -8.49 -39.01
N SER A 701 -7.27 -7.17 -39.16
CA SER A 701 -7.17 -6.22 -38.03
C SER A 701 -8.53 -5.60 -37.78
N TYR A 702 -8.98 -5.62 -36.53
CA TYR A 702 -10.28 -5.08 -36.10
C TYR A 702 -10.14 -3.74 -35.39
N ARG A 703 -11.17 -2.91 -35.49
CA ARG A 703 -11.26 -1.61 -34.81
C ARG A 703 -12.16 -1.67 -33.59
N PHE A 704 -11.97 -0.71 -32.68
CA PHE A 704 -12.80 -0.58 -31.49
C PHE A 704 -14.29 -0.44 -31.86
N GLY A 705 -15.14 -1.31 -31.31
CA GLY A 705 -16.57 -1.37 -31.60
C GLY A 705 -16.99 -2.38 -32.67
N GLU A 706 -16.05 -3.08 -33.30
CA GLU A 706 -16.38 -4.16 -34.25
C GLU A 706 -16.61 -5.50 -33.53
N GLU A 707 -17.62 -6.24 -33.98
CA GLU A 707 -17.90 -7.59 -33.52
C GLU A 707 -16.92 -8.57 -34.16
N VAL A 708 -16.23 -9.37 -33.34
CA VAL A 708 -15.25 -10.37 -33.80
C VAL A 708 -15.81 -11.77 -33.61
N THR A 709 -15.90 -12.54 -34.69
CA THR A 709 -16.29 -13.95 -34.64
C THR A 709 -15.05 -14.84 -34.70
N LEU A 710 -14.83 -15.63 -33.65
CA LEU A 710 -13.83 -16.69 -33.62
C LEU A 710 -14.42 -17.99 -34.17
N ARG A 711 -13.67 -18.69 -35.03
CA ARG A 711 -14.04 -20.01 -35.59
C ARG A 711 -12.94 -21.00 -35.24
N GLY A 712 -13.28 -22.26 -35.00
CA GLY A 712 -12.32 -23.24 -34.46
C GLY A 712 -12.91 -24.59 -34.13
#